data_AF-A0A6M6E6D2-F1
#
_entry.id   AF-A0A6M6E6D2-F1
#
_cell.length_a   1.000
_cell.length_b   1.000
_cell.length_c   1.000
_cell.angle_alpha   90.00
_cell.angle_beta   90.00
_cell.angle_gamma   90.00
#
_symmetry.space_group_name_H-M   'P 1'
#
loop_
_entity.id
_entity.type
_entity.pdbx_description
1 polymer ?
#
loop_
_entity_poly.entity_id
_entity_poly.type
_entity_poly.pdbx_seq_one_letter_code
_entity_poly.pdbx_strand_id
1 'polypeptide(L)'
;MSLFYFLNVFSKLKKALDIIIFSPEKNIIISEFNERRDNMSNTLVVLKGLPGAGKSHFLKTKGLDVYSISPDQVRNLVAAPVQVEGGVYKVNHYFEKQVRKLVLDLVEKRLQRGELTIIDATHSKLTYWNEYRQLAEKYKAKLYCLDFSHIDIETAKKQNVLREEYKQVDDLIIEKINTQLEKWILPEDIEVIKPGEWDSKFKWELINLSHYKRIHHFGDIHGCYEPLQFYLKDGVKEDELYIFVGDYVDRGIQNAKVLNYLFSIMNLPNVVFLEGNHESHLINWANNLQAKSKEFERHTKTELEKESVSRKTTRYFCKKLKKAVYYQYEDKEVLVTHGGISKIPDNLLTLSSEQMVRGVGNYSTNIDELFTKNNPKHTYQVHGHRNTFELPIRAAKRSFNLEGGIERGGCLRVLVLDGDGFHPIKVKNTTVSARYEKVEEKVFKNHTLLKELKESRYIKELPQQHYQNISSFNFKEKVFKKGLWDKQTIKARGLFINTESTEIVSRSYNKFFNLNEREETSIKKLKETLLFPVSLYVKENGFLGILGYDSHYKNVIYSTKNYIQSKHADLFRESFFERVSLEREEKIMKALRDKSLSLVFEVVDPLNDPHIIEYKDSKLILLDAIYREEDFRKLTYEQLTNLGNELGMQIKEKAFTFNAWEELEEWYNKAEKDFSNQLEGYVLEDKNGFITKIKLPYYNFWKWMRSEVEKIDKGIEPSKEALNNSRGETFLKWYKGSKHKKMNQDIITLRKEFYRDRI
;
A
#
# COMPACT_ATOMS: atom_id res chain seq x y z
N MET A 1 29.75 -18.03 -47.89
CA MET A 1 29.26 -18.47 -46.58
C MET A 1 28.03 -17.71 -46.04
N SER A 2 27.40 -16.78 -46.78
CA SER A 2 26.22 -16.03 -46.27
C SER A 2 24.85 -16.46 -46.84
N LEU A 3 24.80 -17.24 -47.93
CA LEU A 3 23.53 -17.66 -48.55
C LEU A 3 22.93 -18.93 -47.92
N PHE A 4 23.77 -19.84 -47.41
CA PHE A 4 23.35 -21.10 -46.80
C PHE A 4 22.72 -20.91 -45.40
N TYR A 5 23.10 -19.84 -44.69
CA TYR A 5 22.53 -19.48 -43.39
C TYR A 5 21.12 -18.89 -43.52
N PHE A 6 20.87 -18.09 -44.58
CA PHE A 6 19.57 -17.49 -44.85
C PHE A 6 18.51 -18.52 -45.28
N LEU A 7 18.90 -19.51 -46.09
CA LEU A 7 18.01 -20.60 -46.51
C LEU A 7 17.63 -21.54 -45.34
N ASN A 8 18.53 -21.75 -44.38
CA ASN A 8 18.24 -22.57 -43.19
C ASN A 8 17.35 -21.85 -42.16
N VAL A 9 17.42 -20.52 -42.08
CA VAL A 9 16.51 -19.72 -41.24
C VAL A 9 15.12 -19.64 -41.88
N PHE A 10 15.04 -19.50 -43.21
CA PHE A 10 13.75 -19.53 -43.93
C PHE A 10 13.08 -20.91 -43.90
N SER A 11 13.81 -22.02 -43.99
CA SER A 11 13.19 -23.36 -43.88
C SER A 11 12.71 -23.68 -42.47
N LYS A 12 13.39 -23.16 -41.43
CA LYS A 12 12.92 -23.22 -40.03
C LYS A 12 11.73 -22.32 -39.74
N LEU A 13 11.67 -21.12 -40.34
CA LEU A 13 10.50 -20.23 -40.27
C LEU A 13 9.30 -20.80 -41.05
N LYS A 14 9.54 -21.45 -42.20
CA LYS A 14 8.49 -22.13 -42.97
C LYS A 14 7.95 -23.36 -42.23
N LYS A 15 8.81 -24.15 -41.57
CA LYS A 15 8.35 -25.20 -40.63
C LYS A 15 7.62 -24.65 -39.40
N ALA A 16 7.92 -23.44 -38.92
CA ALA A 16 7.17 -22.81 -37.84
C ALA A 16 5.81 -22.23 -38.29
N LEU A 17 5.67 -21.89 -39.58
CA LEU A 17 4.42 -21.44 -40.21
C LEU A 17 3.56 -22.61 -40.74
N ASP A 18 4.16 -23.73 -41.11
CA ASP A 18 3.47 -24.95 -41.57
C ASP A 18 3.01 -25.85 -40.39
N ILE A 19 3.38 -25.55 -39.14
CA ILE A 19 2.77 -26.10 -37.90
C ILE A 19 1.57 -25.24 -37.48
N ILE A 20 0.77 -24.81 -38.46
CA ILE A 20 -0.56 -24.20 -38.24
C ILE A 20 -1.57 -24.98 -39.08
N ILE A 21 -1.61 -26.29 -38.87
CA ILE A 21 -2.78 -27.12 -39.16
C ILE A 21 -3.03 -27.91 -37.88
N PHE A 22 -3.69 -27.27 -36.92
CA PHE A 22 -4.11 -27.89 -35.66
C PHE A 22 -5.38 -28.72 -35.90
N SER A 23 -5.47 -29.88 -35.23
CA SER A 23 -6.64 -30.76 -35.29
C SER A 23 -7.91 -30.07 -34.75
N PRO A 24 -9.12 -30.53 -35.14
CA PRO A 24 -10.39 -29.93 -34.69
C PRO A 24 -10.53 -29.86 -33.16
N GLU A 25 -10.03 -30.85 -32.42
CA GLU A 25 -10.05 -30.87 -30.95
C GLU A 25 -9.16 -29.80 -30.30
N LYS A 26 -8.03 -29.44 -30.94
CA LYS A 26 -7.13 -28.38 -30.44
C LYS A 26 -7.71 -26.97 -30.65
N ASN A 27 -8.59 -26.78 -31.64
CA ASN A 27 -9.36 -25.54 -31.79
C ASN A 27 -10.37 -25.36 -30.66
N ILE A 28 -10.91 -26.45 -30.08
CA ILE A 28 -11.91 -26.40 -28.99
C ILE A 28 -11.26 -25.92 -27.67
N ILE A 29 -10.04 -26.34 -27.35
CA ILE A 29 -9.39 -25.96 -26.07
C ILE A 29 -8.90 -24.51 -26.10
N ILE A 30 -8.33 -24.07 -27.23
CA ILE A 30 -7.98 -22.67 -27.45
C ILE A 30 -9.26 -21.83 -27.45
N SER A 31 -10.39 -22.29 -28.01
CA SER A 31 -11.66 -21.57 -27.97
C SER A 31 -12.29 -21.56 -26.57
N GLU A 32 -12.21 -22.61 -25.76
CA GLU A 32 -12.81 -22.65 -24.42
C GLU A 32 -12.26 -21.57 -23.48
N PHE A 33 -10.96 -21.27 -23.51
CA PHE A 33 -10.39 -20.18 -22.73
C PHE A 33 -10.22 -18.87 -23.51
N ASN A 34 -10.17 -18.89 -24.86
CA ASN A 34 -9.96 -17.70 -25.71
C ASN A 34 -11.19 -17.15 -26.45
N GLU A 35 -12.24 -17.90 -26.76
CA GLU A 35 -13.56 -17.30 -27.07
C GLU A 35 -14.18 -16.74 -25.78
N ARG A 36 -13.86 -17.35 -24.63
CA ARG A 36 -14.13 -16.78 -23.30
C ARG A 36 -13.08 -15.75 -22.83
N ARG A 37 -12.15 -15.31 -23.71
CA ARG A 37 -11.12 -14.26 -23.39
C ARG A 37 -11.73 -13.01 -22.77
N ASP A 38 -12.97 -12.73 -23.15
CA ASP A 38 -13.56 -11.41 -23.02
C ASP A 38 -14.60 -11.27 -21.92
N ASN A 39 -15.07 -12.37 -21.33
CA ASN A 39 -16.40 -12.25 -20.77
C ASN A 39 -16.48 -11.43 -19.49
N MET A 40 -15.46 -11.34 -18.63
CA MET A 40 -15.70 -10.78 -17.28
C MET A 40 -14.52 -10.05 -16.63
N SER A 41 -13.57 -9.52 -17.43
CA SER A 41 -12.75 -8.38 -17.00
C SER A 41 -13.63 -7.13 -16.98
N ASN A 42 -13.43 -6.22 -16.01
CA ASN A 42 -14.07 -4.89 -15.87
C ASN A 42 -15.18 -4.61 -16.92
N THR A 43 -16.46 -4.69 -16.57
CA THR A 43 -17.53 -4.58 -17.57
C THR A 43 -18.27 -3.25 -17.47
N LEU A 44 -18.37 -2.54 -18.59
CA LEU A 44 -19.16 -1.32 -18.73
C LEU A 44 -20.33 -1.58 -19.69
N VAL A 45 -21.56 -1.50 -19.19
CA VAL A 45 -22.78 -1.62 -20.00
C VAL A 45 -23.46 -0.28 -20.08
N VAL A 46 -23.72 0.20 -21.29
CA VAL A 46 -24.41 1.47 -21.54
C VAL A 46 -25.78 1.15 -22.14
N LEU A 47 -26.86 1.58 -21.48
CA LEU A 47 -28.20 1.36 -22.00
C LEU A 47 -28.52 2.34 -23.14
N LYS A 48 -29.21 1.89 -24.18
CA LYS A 48 -29.67 2.75 -25.29
C LYS A 48 -31.17 2.59 -25.50
N GLY A 49 -31.91 3.68 -25.63
CA GLY A 49 -33.35 3.64 -25.98
C GLY A 49 -34.18 4.78 -25.39
N LEU A 50 -35.42 4.89 -25.84
CA LEU A 50 -36.33 6.00 -25.51
C LEU A 50 -36.66 6.10 -24.01
N PRO A 51 -36.99 7.30 -23.48
CA PRO A 51 -37.75 7.41 -22.23
C PRO A 51 -39.00 6.52 -22.31
N GLY A 52 -39.29 5.76 -21.26
CA GLY A 52 -40.39 4.79 -21.29
C GLY A 52 -40.11 3.48 -22.02
N ALA A 53 -38.91 3.20 -22.52
CA ALA A 53 -38.58 1.92 -23.17
C ALA A 53 -38.33 0.73 -22.21
N GLY A 54 -38.71 0.82 -20.93
CA GLY A 54 -38.51 -0.26 -19.96
C GLY A 54 -37.10 -0.46 -19.37
N LYS A 55 -36.12 0.40 -19.68
CA LYS A 55 -34.71 0.31 -19.20
C LYS A 55 -34.58 0.12 -17.68
N SER A 56 -35.04 1.09 -16.89
CA SER A 56 -34.92 1.03 -15.43
C SER A 56 -35.78 -0.09 -14.82
N HIS A 57 -36.87 -0.47 -15.50
CA HIS A 57 -37.68 -1.62 -15.10
C HIS A 57 -36.90 -2.93 -15.26
N PHE A 58 -36.26 -3.13 -16.42
CA PHE A 58 -35.38 -4.29 -16.66
C PHE A 58 -34.27 -4.41 -15.61
N LEU A 59 -33.62 -3.30 -15.26
CA LEU A 59 -32.58 -3.32 -14.22
C LEU A 59 -33.13 -3.76 -12.87
N LYS A 60 -34.29 -3.23 -12.45
CA LYS A 60 -34.93 -3.60 -11.18
C LYS A 60 -35.38 -5.06 -11.16
N THR A 61 -36.01 -5.55 -12.21
CA THR A 61 -36.50 -6.95 -12.26
C THR A 61 -35.37 -7.97 -12.24
N LYS A 62 -34.17 -7.58 -12.70
CA LYS A 62 -32.95 -8.39 -12.64
C LYS A 62 -32.08 -8.15 -11.39
N GLY A 63 -32.46 -7.23 -10.50
CA GLY A 63 -31.65 -6.84 -9.33
C GLY A 63 -30.32 -6.15 -9.69
N LEU A 64 -30.27 -5.50 -10.85
CA LEU A 64 -29.09 -4.86 -11.41
C LEU A 64 -29.03 -3.34 -11.17
N ASP A 65 -30.09 -2.77 -10.62
CA ASP A 65 -30.21 -1.34 -10.37
C ASP A 65 -29.12 -0.82 -9.41
N VAL A 66 -28.66 -1.64 -8.47
CA VAL A 66 -27.54 -1.29 -7.57
C VAL A 66 -26.19 -1.13 -8.30
N TYR A 67 -26.00 -1.82 -9.43
CA TYR A 67 -24.81 -1.70 -10.29
C TYR A 67 -24.95 -0.58 -11.34
N SER A 68 -26.12 0.07 -11.38
CA SER A 68 -26.38 1.16 -12.32
C SER A 68 -25.97 2.53 -11.79
N ILE A 69 -25.65 3.44 -12.70
CA ILE A 69 -25.47 4.88 -12.48
C ILE A 69 -26.47 5.57 -13.41
N SER A 70 -27.46 6.25 -12.83
CA SER A 70 -28.46 7.00 -13.58
C SER A 70 -28.21 8.50 -13.46
N PRO A 71 -28.03 9.24 -14.57
CA PRO A 71 -27.97 10.70 -14.54
C PRO A 71 -29.22 11.33 -13.90
N ASP A 72 -30.40 10.71 -14.02
CA ASP A 72 -31.64 11.20 -13.38
C ASP A 72 -31.55 11.14 -11.85
N GLN A 73 -31.00 10.05 -11.31
CA GLN A 73 -30.77 9.94 -9.87
C GLN A 73 -29.73 10.95 -9.39
N VAL A 74 -28.65 11.14 -10.16
CA VAL A 74 -27.60 12.12 -9.83
C VAL A 74 -28.15 13.55 -9.88
N ARG A 75 -29.03 13.89 -10.84
CA ARG A 75 -29.71 15.20 -10.89
C ARG A 75 -30.46 15.48 -9.59
N ASN A 76 -31.22 14.53 -9.09
CA ASN A 76 -32.00 14.69 -7.85
C ASN A 76 -31.13 14.81 -6.59
N LEU A 77 -29.91 14.26 -6.61
CA LEU A 77 -28.93 14.48 -5.52
C LEU A 77 -28.29 15.87 -5.59
N VAL A 78 -28.11 16.41 -6.80
CA VAL A 78 -27.51 17.73 -7.02
C VAL A 78 -28.52 18.85 -6.73
N ALA A 79 -29.78 18.69 -7.14
CA ALA A 79 -30.83 19.68 -6.92
C ALA A 79 -32.21 19.02 -6.85
N ALA A 80 -33.09 19.56 -5.99
CA ALA A 80 -34.49 19.16 -5.92
C ALA A 80 -35.24 19.52 -7.22
N PRO A 81 -36.34 18.81 -7.56
CA PRO A 81 -37.25 19.20 -8.64
C PRO A 81 -37.74 20.64 -8.49
N VAL A 82 -37.97 21.31 -9.61
CA VAL A 82 -38.44 22.70 -9.65
C VAL A 82 -39.85 22.76 -10.21
N GLN A 83 -40.67 23.65 -9.64
CA GLN A 83 -42.00 23.90 -10.16
C GLN A 83 -41.91 24.74 -11.44
N VAL A 84 -42.60 24.32 -12.50
CA VAL A 84 -42.72 25.08 -13.75
C VAL A 84 -44.01 25.90 -13.78
N GLU A 85 -44.16 26.80 -14.76
CA GLU A 85 -45.30 27.74 -14.87
C GLU A 85 -46.68 27.06 -14.78
N GLY A 86 -46.80 25.81 -15.26
CA GLY A 86 -48.02 25.02 -15.17
C GLY A 86 -48.32 24.40 -13.79
N GLY A 87 -47.57 24.74 -12.74
CA GLY A 87 -47.77 24.26 -11.37
C GLY A 87 -47.22 22.86 -11.07
N VAL A 88 -46.77 22.13 -12.09
CA VAL A 88 -46.18 20.79 -11.98
C VAL A 88 -44.69 20.88 -11.64
N TYR A 89 -44.18 19.92 -10.89
CA TYR A 89 -42.74 19.80 -10.62
C TYR A 89 -42.05 19.03 -11.75
N LYS A 90 -40.93 19.54 -12.26
CA LYS A 90 -40.08 18.86 -13.26
C LYS A 90 -38.63 18.76 -12.77
N VAL A 91 -37.86 17.87 -13.41
CA VAL A 91 -36.42 17.70 -13.14
C VAL A 91 -35.68 19.02 -13.39
N ASN A 92 -34.78 19.37 -12.46
CA ASN A 92 -33.96 20.57 -12.59
C ASN A 92 -32.73 20.31 -13.50
N HIS A 93 -32.76 20.89 -14.71
CA HIS A 93 -31.68 20.76 -15.69
C HIS A 93 -30.61 21.87 -15.61
N TYR A 94 -30.72 22.83 -14.69
CA TYR A 94 -29.77 23.94 -14.57
C TYR A 94 -28.33 23.47 -14.27
N PHE A 95 -28.18 22.38 -13.51
CA PHE A 95 -26.88 21.85 -13.07
C PHE A 95 -26.31 20.73 -13.96
N GLU A 96 -26.77 20.60 -15.21
CA GLU A 96 -26.41 19.48 -16.10
C GLU A 96 -24.89 19.27 -16.27
N LYS A 97 -24.11 20.36 -16.32
CA LYS A 97 -22.64 20.29 -16.40
C LYS A 97 -22.02 19.62 -15.16
N GLN A 98 -22.53 19.94 -13.97
CA GLN A 98 -22.08 19.35 -12.71
C GLN A 98 -22.48 17.89 -12.61
N VAL A 99 -23.73 17.56 -13.01
CA VAL A 99 -24.25 16.20 -13.06
C VAL A 99 -23.41 15.32 -13.96
N ARG A 100 -23.12 15.76 -15.19
CA ARG A 100 -22.30 15.00 -16.15
C ARG A 100 -20.92 14.70 -15.59
N LYS A 101 -20.27 15.69 -14.97
CA LYS A 101 -18.96 15.50 -14.34
C LYS A 101 -19.03 14.43 -13.24
N LEU A 102 -20.03 14.52 -12.37
CA LEU A 102 -20.21 13.56 -11.28
C LEU A 102 -20.51 12.14 -11.79
N VAL A 103 -21.32 11.99 -12.85
CA VAL A 103 -21.59 10.69 -13.48
C VAL A 103 -20.28 10.07 -14.01
N LEU A 104 -19.46 10.83 -14.74
CA LEU A 104 -18.19 10.34 -15.26
C LEU A 104 -17.20 9.98 -14.12
N ASP A 105 -17.12 10.80 -13.08
CA ASP A 105 -16.30 10.53 -11.90
C ASP A 105 -16.73 9.22 -11.20
N LEU A 106 -18.05 8.97 -11.08
CA LEU A 106 -18.58 7.74 -10.50
C LEU A 106 -18.25 6.51 -11.37
N VAL A 107 -18.45 6.61 -12.69
CA VAL A 107 -18.11 5.54 -13.65
C VAL A 107 -16.63 5.21 -13.54
N GLU A 108 -15.75 6.22 -13.59
CA GLU A 108 -14.30 6.04 -13.47
C GLU A 108 -13.92 5.33 -12.16
N LYS A 109 -14.52 5.71 -11.03
CA LYS A 109 -14.24 5.08 -9.73
C LYS A 109 -14.69 3.61 -9.66
N ARG A 110 -15.83 3.26 -10.27
CA ARG A 110 -16.29 1.87 -10.33
C ARG A 110 -15.39 1.01 -11.23
N LEU A 111 -15.01 1.53 -12.40
CA LEU A 111 -14.09 0.85 -13.31
C LEU A 111 -12.70 0.66 -12.70
N GLN A 112 -12.21 1.63 -11.92
CA GLN A 112 -10.94 1.54 -11.20
C GLN A 112 -10.91 0.34 -10.22
N ARG A 113 -12.04 0.00 -9.61
CA ARG A 113 -12.20 -1.15 -8.70
C ARG A 113 -12.60 -2.44 -9.43
N GLY A 114 -12.87 -2.34 -10.72
CA GLY A 114 -13.32 -3.44 -11.55
C GLY A 114 -14.70 -3.96 -11.17
N GLU A 115 -15.62 -3.05 -10.87
CA GLU A 115 -17.04 -3.32 -10.62
C GLU A 115 -17.83 -3.39 -11.93
N LEU A 116 -18.84 -4.27 -11.99
CA LEU A 116 -19.89 -4.16 -13.01
C LEU A 116 -20.50 -2.76 -12.94
N THR A 117 -20.40 -2.03 -14.04
CA THR A 117 -20.91 -0.66 -14.13
C THR A 117 -21.93 -0.59 -15.25
N ILE A 118 -23.17 -0.24 -14.92
CA ILE A 118 -24.25 -0.05 -15.89
C ILE A 118 -24.61 1.43 -15.92
N ILE A 119 -24.81 2.02 -17.10
CA ILE A 119 -25.24 3.42 -17.22
C ILE A 119 -26.67 3.47 -17.72
N ASP A 120 -27.59 3.87 -16.84
CA ASP A 120 -29.02 4.00 -17.15
C ASP A 120 -29.34 5.42 -17.64
N ALA A 121 -29.23 5.62 -18.95
CA ALA A 121 -29.70 6.82 -19.63
C ALA A 121 -30.21 6.49 -21.04
N THR A 122 -30.71 7.50 -21.76
CA THR A 122 -31.20 7.32 -23.14
C THR A 122 -30.07 7.19 -24.17
N HIS A 123 -28.94 7.86 -23.91
CA HIS A 123 -27.75 7.92 -24.75
C HIS A 123 -28.04 8.23 -26.23
N SER A 124 -28.80 9.31 -26.47
CA SER A 124 -29.26 9.72 -27.81
C SER A 124 -28.19 10.33 -28.74
N LYS A 125 -26.96 10.53 -28.25
CA LYS A 125 -25.87 11.17 -29.00
C LYS A 125 -24.59 10.35 -28.93
N LEU A 126 -23.85 10.28 -30.03
CA LEU A 126 -22.56 9.60 -30.14
C LEU A 126 -21.48 10.16 -29.19
N THR A 127 -21.55 11.45 -28.84
CA THR A 127 -20.56 12.10 -27.96
C THR A 127 -20.44 11.44 -26.59
N TYR A 128 -21.55 10.92 -26.04
CA TYR A 128 -21.52 10.23 -24.73
C TYR A 128 -20.78 8.89 -24.81
N TRP A 129 -20.91 8.18 -25.93
CA TRP A 129 -20.23 6.91 -26.15
C TRP A 129 -18.71 7.06 -26.22
N ASN A 130 -18.22 8.14 -26.82
CA ASN A 130 -16.79 8.42 -26.88
C ASN A 130 -16.17 8.61 -25.48
N GLU A 131 -16.89 9.25 -24.54
CA GLU A 131 -16.42 9.41 -23.16
C GLU A 131 -16.33 8.07 -22.44
N TYR A 132 -17.35 7.21 -22.57
CA TYR A 132 -17.35 5.88 -21.98
C TYR A 132 -16.31 4.95 -22.60
N ARG A 133 -16.09 5.07 -23.91
CA ARG A 133 -15.04 4.32 -24.63
C ARG A 133 -13.65 4.67 -24.10
N GLN A 134 -13.34 5.96 -23.90
CA GLN A 134 -12.06 6.37 -23.32
C GLN A 134 -11.86 5.83 -21.90
N LEU A 135 -12.90 5.87 -21.06
CA LEU A 135 -12.86 5.29 -19.72
C LEU A 135 -12.69 3.77 -19.77
N ALA A 136 -13.41 3.10 -20.66
CA ALA A 136 -13.31 1.66 -20.84
C ALA A 136 -11.90 1.26 -21.28
N GLU A 137 -11.32 1.91 -22.28
CA GLU A 137 -9.94 1.67 -22.72
C GLU A 137 -8.92 1.91 -21.59
N LYS A 138 -9.05 3.01 -20.85
CA LYS A 138 -8.16 3.36 -19.72
C LYS A 138 -8.13 2.28 -18.64
N TYR A 139 -9.28 1.72 -18.30
CA TYR A 139 -9.42 0.71 -17.25
C TYR A 139 -9.53 -0.72 -17.79
N LYS A 140 -9.23 -0.93 -19.08
CA LYS A 140 -9.32 -2.22 -19.78
C LYS A 140 -10.67 -2.90 -19.58
N ALA A 141 -11.73 -2.10 -19.58
CA ALA A 141 -13.09 -2.57 -19.47
C ALA A 141 -13.65 -2.92 -20.84
N LYS A 142 -14.45 -3.98 -20.93
CA LYS A 142 -15.21 -4.28 -22.15
C LYS A 142 -16.49 -3.44 -22.14
N LEU A 143 -16.72 -2.70 -23.23
CA LEU A 143 -17.85 -1.81 -23.41
C LEU A 143 -18.95 -2.51 -24.22
N TYR A 144 -20.15 -2.56 -23.64
CA TYR A 144 -21.34 -3.14 -24.25
C TYR A 144 -22.46 -2.11 -24.38
N CYS A 145 -23.25 -2.23 -25.44
CA CYS A 145 -24.52 -1.52 -25.58
C CYS A 145 -25.69 -2.47 -25.29
N LEU A 146 -26.52 -2.19 -24.28
CA LEU A 146 -27.77 -2.90 -24.08
C LEU A 146 -28.93 -2.11 -24.72
N ASP A 147 -29.43 -2.60 -25.85
CA ASP A 147 -30.25 -1.84 -26.78
C ASP A 147 -31.76 -2.12 -26.68
N PHE A 148 -32.49 -1.10 -26.24
CA PHE A 148 -33.95 -1.05 -26.13
C PHE A 148 -34.63 -0.33 -27.30
N SER A 149 -33.88 0.03 -28.37
CA SER A 149 -34.46 0.69 -29.55
C SER A 149 -35.45 -0.18 -30.36
N HIS A 150 -35.70 -1.43 -29.96
CA HIS A 150 -36.74 -2.28 -30.55
C HIS A 150 -38.15 -1.92 -30.05
N ILE A 151 -38.28 -1.12 -28.98
CA ILE A 151 -39.55 -0.63 -28.48
C ILE A 151 -39.99 0.57 -29.32
N ASP A 152 -41.20 0.51 -29.87
CA ASP A 152 -41.75 1.57 -30.69
C ASP A 152 -42.11 2.83 -29.88
N ILE A 153 -42.18 3.96 -30.57
CA ILE A 153 -42.42 5.28 -29.95
C ILE A 153 -43.78 5.37 -29.24
N GLU A 154 -44.83 4.74 -29.78
CA GLU A 154 -46.17 4.78 -29.21
C GLU A 154 -46.24 4.00 -27.90
N THR A 155 -45.61 2.82 -27.86
CA THR A 155 -45.43 2.04 -26.64
C THR A 155 -44.62 2.82 -25.61
N ALA A 156 -43.52 3.47 -26.01
CA ALA A 156 -42.68 4.26 -25.11
C ALA A 156 -43.44 5.45 -24.50
N LYS A 157 -44.25 6.18 -25.28
CA LYS A 157 -45.12 7.26 -24.82
C LYS A 157 -46.16 6.76 -23.80
N LYS A 158 -46.87 5.67 -24.11
CA LYS A 158 -47.83 5.05 -23.18
C LYS A 158 -47.18 4.66 -21.85
N GLN A 159 -45.99 4.07 -21.89
CA GLN A 159 -45.25 3.70 -20.68
C GLN A 159 -44.69 4.93 -19.92
N ASN A 160 -44.37 6.02 -20.61
CA ASN A 160 -43.87 7.25 -20.00
C ASN A 160 -44.92 7.91 -19.08
N VAL A 161 -46.21 7.86 -19.46
CA VAL A 161 -47.33 8.38 -18.63
C VAL A 161 -47.47 7.62 -17.30
N LEU A 162 -47.03 6.36 -17.24
CA LEU A 162 -47.08 5.54 -16.02
C LEU A 162 -45.95 5.86 -15.02
N ARG A 163 -45.02 6.76 -15.36
CA ARG A 163 -43.91 7.17 -14.50
C ARG A 163 -44.37 8.26 -13.51
N GLU A 164 -43.60 8.47 -12.42
CA GLU A 164 -43.88 9.58 -11.50
C GLU A 164 -43.93 10.91 -12.27
N GLU A 165 -44.89 11.78 -11.94
CA GLU A 165 -45.21 13.00 -12.71
C GLU A 165 -43.97 13.84 -13.05
N TYR A 166 -43.08 14.03 -12.07
CA TYR A 166 -41.85 14.81 -12.26
C TYR A 166 -40.80 14.15 -13.16
N LYS A 167 -40.89 12.83 -13.42
CA LYS A 167 -40.02 12.07 -14.35
C LYS A 167 -40.61 11.90 -15.74
N GLN A 168 -41.87 12.30 -15.96
CA GLN A 168 -42.50 12.22 -17.27
C GLN A 168 -41.81 13.20 -18.23
N VAL A 169 -41.49 12.70 -19.42
CA VAL A 169 -40.86 13.48 -20.49
C VAL A 169 -41.90 13.86 -21.53
N ASP A 170 -41.95 15.12 -21.96
CA ASP A 170 -42.93 15.59 -22.95
C ASP A 170 -42.79 14.84 -24.29
N ASP A 171 -43.90 14.53 -24.95
CA ASP A 171 -43.93 13.72 -26.18
C ASP A 171 -43.05 14.29 -27.30
N LEU A 172 -43.02 15.62 -27.47
CA LEU A 172 -42.15 16.31 -28.43
C LEU A 172 -40.66 16.03 -28.17
N ILE A 173 -40.26 15.86 -26.90
CA ILE A 173 -38.89 15.51 -26.52
C ILE A 173 -38.63 14.04 -26.85
N ILE A 174 -39.59 13.14 -26.61
CA ILE A 174 -39.48 11.72 -26.96
C ILE A 174 -39.30 11.55 -28.48
N GLU A 175 -40.09 12.26 -29.30
CA GLU A 175 -39.97 12.28 -30.77
C GLU A 175 -38.61 12.80 -31.24
N LYS A 176 -38.12 13.87 -30.59
CA LYS A 176 -36.78 14.41 -30.86
C LYS A 176 -35.68 13.41 -30.53
N ILE A 177 -35.80 12.68 -29.42
CA ILE A 177 -34.85 11.63 -29.05
C ILE A 177 -34.91 10.47 -30.04
N ASN A 178 -36.11 10.06 -30.48
CA ASN A 178 -36.26 8.99 -31.47
C ASN A 178 -35.54 9.34 -32.78
N THR A 179 -35.81 10.54 -33.29
CA THR A 179 -35.14 11.07 -34.50
C THR A 179 -33.62 11.15 -34.32
N GLN A 180 -33.13 11.41 -33.11
CA GLN A 180 -31.69 11.43 -32.83
C GLN A 180 -31.07 10.03 -32.83
N LEU A 181 -31.75 9.03 -32.28
CA LEU A 181 -31.26 7.65 -32.21
C LEU A 181 -31.13 7.01 -33.59
N GLU A 182 -31.96 7.42 -34.56
CA GLU A 182 -31.91 6.94 -35.95
C GLU A 182 -30.76 7.55 -36.78
N LYS A 183 -30.20 8.69 -36.33
CA LYS A 183 -29.22 9.48 -37.11
C LYS A 183 -27.79 8.96 -37.08
N TRP A 184 -27.49 8.01 -36.23
CA TRP A 184 -26.12 7.54 -36.04
C TRP A 184 -26.10 6.04 -35.73
N ILE A 185 -24.98 5.41 -36.05
CA ILE A 185 -24.74 3.98 -35.85
C ILE A 185 -23.64 3.84 -34.80
N LEU A 186 -23.73 2.81 -33.96
CA LEU A 186 -22.67 2.48 -33.00
C LEU A 186 -21.39 2.04 -33.74
N PRO A 187 -20.21 2.42 -33.24
CA PRO A 187 -18.94 1.85 -33.72
C PRO A 187 -18.94 0.31 -33.66
N GLU A 188 -18.32 -0.34 -34.64
CA GLU A 188 -18.27 -1.81 -34.75
C GLU A 188 -17.55 -2.49 -33.58
N ASP A 189 -16.67 -1.77 -32.88
CA ASP A 189 -15.96 -2.29 -31.70
C ASP A 189 -16.83 -2.36 -30.44
N ILE A 190 -18.05 -1.80 -30.47
CA ILE A 190 -19.01 -1.87 -29.36
C ILE A 190 -20.00 -3.00 -29.64
N GLU A 191 -19.93 -4.04 -28.81
CA GLU A 191 -20.83 -5.17 -28.93
C GLU A 191 -22.25 -4.79 -28.44
N VAL A 192 -23.25 -5.01 -29.29
CA VAL A 192 -24.66 -4.70 -29.01
C VAL A 192 -25.38 -5.95 -28.53
N ILE A 193 -26.09 -5.83 -27.42
CA ILE A 193 -26.84 -6.90 -26.75
C ILE A 193 -28.30 -6.46 -26.63
N LYS A 194 -29.25 -7.38 -26.80
CA LYS A 194 -30.68 -7.17 -26.53
C LYS A 194 -31.04 -7.63 -25.11
N PRO A 195 -32.09 -7.08 -24.47
CA PRO A 195 -32.48 -7.47 -23.11
C PRO A 195 -32.67 -8.97 -22.89
N GLY A 196 -33.18 -9.70 -23.89
CA GLY A 196 -33.35 -11.16 -23.84
C GLY A 196 -32.04 -11.97 -23.88
N GLU A 197 -30.93 -11.36 -24.30
CA GLU A 197 -29.61 -11.99 -24.42
C GLU A 197 -28.74 -11.75 -23.18
N TRP A 198 -29.23 -10.99 -22.19
CA TRP A 198 -28.46 -10.66 -21.00
C TRP A 198 -27.95 -11.90 -20.27
N ASP A 199 -28.83 -12.87 -20.02
CA ASP A 199 -28.48 -14.05 -19.22
C ASP A 199 -27.51 -14.95 -19.98
N SER A 200 -27.65 -15.13 -21.29
CA SER A 200 -26.70 -15.94 -22.07
C SER A 200 -25.34 -15.26 -22.18
N LYS A 201 -25.29 -13.94 -22.21
CA LYS A 201 -24.03 -13.19 -22.37
C LYS A 201 -23.25 -13.04 -21.07
N PHE A 202 -23.93 -12.72 -19.96
CA PHE A 202 -23.32 -12.32 -18.70
C PHE A 202 -23.42 -13.36 -17.58
N LYS A 203 -23.95 -14.55 -17.87
CA LYS A 203 -23.87 -15.68 -16.94
C LYS A 203 -22.44 -16.23 -16.92
N TRP A 204 -21.85 -16.31 -15.73
CA TRP A 204 -20.58 -16.98 -15.55
C TRP A 204 -20.80 -18.49 -15.69
N GLU A 205 -20.19 -19.12 -16.69
CA GLU A 205 -20.30 -20.57 -16.90
C GLU A 205 -19.12 -21.32 -16.28
N LEU A 206 -19.41 -22.44 -15.61
CA LEU A 206 -18.41 -23.41 -15.19
C LEU A 206 -17.77 -24.05 -16.42
N ILE A 207 -16.44 -24.03 -16.48
CA ILE A 207 -15.67 -24.72 -17.53
C ILE A 207 -15.40 -26.15 -17.05
N ASN A 208 -15.75 -27.16 -17.84
CA ASN A 208 -15.43 -28.55 -17.49
C ASN A 208 -13.99 -28.88 -17.91
N LEU A 209 -13.12 -29.06 -16.93
CA LEU A 209 -11.68 -29.34 -17.12
C LEU A 209 -11.31 -30.78 -16.76
N SER A 210 -12.29 -31.67 -16.62
CA SER A 210 -12.09 -33.07 -16.26
C SER A 210 -11.34 -33.88 -17.34
N HIS A 211 -11.15 -33.32 -18.53
CA HIS A 211 -10.36 -33.94 -19.60
C HIS A 211 -8.84 -33.88 -19.33
N TYR A 212 -8.37 -32.97 -18.47
CA TYR A 212 -6.98 -32.93 -18.05
C TYR A 212 -6.69 -34.01 -17.00
N LYS A 213 -5.53 -34.65 -17.09
CA LYS A 213 -5.11 -35.64 -16.08
C LYS A 213 -4.86 -34.98 -14.72
N ARG A 214 -4.30 -33.77 -14.73
CA ARG A 214 -3.99 -33.00 -13.53
C ARG A 214 -4.14 -31.51 -13.76
N ILE A 215 -4.48 -30.78 -12.71
CA ILE A 215 -4.51 -29.32 -12.68
C ILE A 215 -3.57 -28.82 -11.58
N HIS A 216 -2.55 -28.06 -11.97
CA HIS A 216 -1.48 -27.55 -11.12
C HIS A 216 -1.76 -26.08 -10.80
N HIS A 217 -1.85 -25.73 -9.53
CA HIS A 217 -2.09 -24.36 -9.07
C HIS A 217 -0.84 -23.81 -8.39
N PHE A 218 -0.23 -22.78 -8.95
CA PHE A 218 0.99 -22.17 -8.44
C PHE A 218 0.65 -20.91 -7.64
N GLY A 219 1.00 -20.90 -6.35
CA GLY A 219 0.88 -19.70 -5.51
C GLY A 219 1.85 -18.59 -5.88
N ASP A 220 2.01 -17.63 -4.97
CA ASP A 220 2.85 -16.46 -5.14
C ASP A 220 4.31 -16.86 -5.43
N ILE A 221 4.93 -16.22 -6.42
CA ILE A 221 6.30 -16.52 -6.88
C ILE A 221 7.27 -15.42 -6.47
N HIS A 222 6.84 -14.14 -6.49
CA HIS A 222 7.61 -12.98 -6.04
C HIS A 222 9.07 -12.98 -6.51
N GLY A 223 9.31 -13.21 -7.82
CA GLY A 223 10.66 -13.17 -8.38
C GLY A 223 11.59 -14.29 -7.89
N CYS A 224 11.07 -15.41 -7.39
CA CYS A 224 11.86 -16.56 -6.95
C CYS A 224 11.85 -17.65 -8.05
N TYR A 225 12.82 -17.60 -8.95
CA TYR A 225 12.87 -18.44 -10.16
C TYR A 225 13.27 -19.89 -9.87
N GLU A 226 14.21 -20.12 -8.96
CA GLU A 226 14.74 -21.47 -8.69
C GLU A 226 13.69 -22.47 -8.19
N PRO A 227 12.83 -22.15 -7.19
CA PRO A 227 11.76 -23.07 -6.78
C PRO A 227 10.77 -23.37 -7.91
N LEU A 228 10.47 -22.37 -8.75
CA LEU A 228 9.59 -22.54 -9.91
C LEU A 228 10.19 -23.50 -10.93
N GLN A 229 11.45 -23.32 -11.28
CA GLN A 229 12.17 -24.22 -12.20
C GLN A 229 12.33 -25.62 -11.63
N PHE A 230 12.59 -25.74 -10.33
CA PHE A 230 12.71 -27.05 -9.70
C PHE A 230 11.42 -27.88 -9.85
N TYR A 231 10.26 -27.23 -9.69
CA TYR A 231 8.97 -27.88 -9.90
C TYR A 231 8.72 -28.20 -11.39
N LEU A 232 9.05 -27.26 -12.28
CA LEU A 232 8.81 -27.35 -13.73
C LEU A 232 10.00 -27.91 -14.52
N LYS A 233 10.90 -28.66 -13.87
CA LYS A 233 12.14 -29.19 -14.49
C LYS A 233 11.89 -30.09 -15.70
N ASP A 234 10.75 -30.79 -15.68
CA ASP A 234 10.31 -31.69 -16.75
C ASP A 234 9.45 -30.96 -17.80
N GLY A 235 9.35 -29.63 -17.70
CA GLY A 235 8.53 -28.79 -18.56
C GLY A 235 7.04 -28.84 -18.23
N VAL A 236 6.26 -28.23 -19.12
CA VAL A 236 4.79 -28.18 -19.06
C VAL A 236 4.24 -29.30 -19.95
N LYS A 237 3.40 -30.19 -19.43
CA LYS A 237 2.86 -31.32 -20.21
C LYS A 237 1.52 -30.98 -20.85
N GLU A 238 1.30 -31.42 -22.09
CA GLU A 238 0.08 -31.09 -22.86
C GLU A 238 -1.22 -31.66 -22.25
N ASP A 239 -1.14 -32.77 -21.51
CA ASP A 239 -2.29 -33.44 -20.87
C ASP A 239 -2.56 -32.98 -19.42
N GLU A 240 -1.86 -31.94 -18.96
CA GLU A 240 -2.01 -31.32 -17.64
C GLU A 240 -2.25 -29.81 -17.80
N LEU A 241 -3.01 -29.20 -16.89
CA LEU A 241 -3.30 -27.76 -16.88
C LEU A 241 -2.48 -27.03 -15.80
N TYR A 242 -1.99 -25.84 -16.10
CA TYR A 242 -1.14 -25.05 -15.21
C TYR A 242 -1.76 -23.67 -14.96
N ILE A 243 -2.25 -23.44 -13.74
CA ILE A 243 -2.88 -22.19 -13.30
C ILE A 243 -1.94 -21.47 -12.33
N PHE A 244 -1.49 -20.29 -12.73
CA PHE A 244 -0.65 -19.40 -11.94
C PHE A 244 -1.53 -18.35 -11.25
N VAL A 245 -1.44 -18.24 -9.92
CA VAL A 245 -2.49 -17.61 -9.09
C VAL A 245 -2.21 -16.12 -8.78
N GLY A 246 -1.13 -15.55 -9.31
CA GLY A 246 -0.76 -14.12 -9.20
C GLY A 246 0.59 -13.89 -8.53
N ASP A 247 0.94 -12.62 -8.33
CA ASP A 247 2.16 -12.16 -7.64
C ASP A 247 3.44 -12.83 -8.15
N TYR A 248 3.73 -12.63 -9.44
CA TYR A 248 4.86 -13.26 -10.13
C TYR A 248 6.20 -12.63 -9.80
N VAL A 249 6.19 -11.33 -9.57
CA VAL A 249 7.36 -10.48 -9.39
C VAL A 249 7.23 -9.66 -8.11
N ASP A 250 8.20 -8.79 -7.90
CA ASP A 250 8.36 -7.94 -6.73
C ASP A 250 8.93 -8.73 -5.52
N ARG A 251 9.73 -8.06 -4.68
CA ARG A 251 10.40 -8.59 -3.48
C ARG A 251 11.58 -9.54 -3.69
N GLY A 252 11.47 -10.55 -4.53
CA GLY A 252 12.56 -11.50 -4.82
C GLY A 252 13.68 -10.88 -5.66
N ILE A 253 14.71 -11.70 -5.95
CA ILE A 253 15.95 -11.27 -6.63
C ILE A 253 16.14 -11.85 -8.04
N GLN A 254 15.16 -12.60 -8.56
CA GLN A 254 15.21 -13.24 -9.88
C GLN A 254 13.96 -12.88 -10.71
N ASN A 255 13.45 -11.64 -10.57
CA ASN A 255 12.23 -11.17 -11.24
C ASN A 255 12.33 -11.27 -12.76
N ALA A 256 13.47 -10.89 -13.35
CA ALA A 256 13.68 -10.96 -14.78
C ALA A 256 13.65 -12.40 -15.30
N LYS A 257 14.24 -13.35 -14.54
CA LYS A 257 14.22 -14.77 -14.89
C LYS A 257 12.82 -15.35 -14.83
N VAL A 258 12.04 -15.02 -13.80
CA VAL A 258 10.63 -15.42 -13.71
C VAL A 258 9.86 -14.92 -14.93
N LEU A 259 9.90 -13.61 -15.23
CA LEU A 259 9.16 -13.06 -16.37
C LEU A 259 9.57 -13.70 -17.70
N ASN A 260 10.87 -13.86 -17.96
CA ASN A 260 11.35 -14.48 -19.20
C ASN A 260 10.85 -15.92 -19.35
N TYR A 261 10.80 -16.68 -18.25
CA TYR A 261 10.20 -18.01 -18.27
C TYR A 261 8.69 -17.97 -18.52
N LEU A 262 7.95 -17.10 -17.83
CA LEU A 262 6.51 -16.95 -18.05
C LEU A 262 6.21 -16.55 -19.51
N PHE A 263 7.02 -15.67 -20.10
CA PHE A 263 6.89 -15.30 -21.52
C PHE A 263 7.09 -16.48 -22.47
N SER A 264 7.92 -17.47 -22.10
CA SER A 264 8.15 -18.66 -22.92
C SER A 264 6.94 -19.61 -22.96
N ILE A 265 6.12 -19.62 -21.91
CA ILE A 265 4.96 -20.52 -21.77
C ILE A 265 3.61 -19.80 -21.92
N MET A 266 3.58 -18.45 -21.98
CA MET A 266 2.33 -17.68 -21.95
C MET A 266 1.38 -17.89 -23.14
N ASN A 267 1.85 -18.54 -24.20
CA ASN A 267 1.06 -18.84 -25.40
C ASN A 267 0.61 -20.30 -25.46
N LEU A 268 0.98 -21.13 -24.49
CA LEU A 268 0.54 -22.52 -24.43
C LEU A 268 -0.96 -22.59 -24.07
N PRO A 269 -1.73 -23.50 -24.68
CA PRO A 269 -3.18 -23.59 -24.49
C PRO A 269 -3.59 -24.06 -23.09
N ASN A 270 -2.71 -24.80 -22.42
CA ASN A 270 -2.90 -25.40 -21.10
C ASN A 270 -2.20 -24.60 -19.98
N VAL A 271 -2.00 -23.29 -20.19
CA VAL A 271 -1.41 -22.39 -19.18
C VAL A 271 -2.30 -21.17 -18.99
N VAL A 272 -2.65 -20.88 -17.73
CA VAL A 272 -3.50 -19.75 -17.34
C VAL A 272 -2.79 -18.90 -16.28
N PHE A 273 -2.83 -17.59 -16.44
CA PHE A 273 -2.27 -16.62 -15.49
C PHE A 273 -3.38 -15.80 -14.87
N LEU A 274 -3.42 -15.74 -13.55
CA LEU A 274 -4.25 -14.81 -12.81
C LEU A 274 -3.50 -13.51 -12.50
N GLU A 275 -4.26 -12.44 -12.28
CA GLU A 275 -3.72 -11.19 -11.78
C GLU A 275 -3.67 -11.21 -10.26
N GLY A 276 -2.50 -10.96 -9.69
CA GLY A 276 -2.32 -10.62 -8.28
C GLY A 276 -2.19 -9.12 -8.06
N ASN A 277 -2.03 -8.71 -6.80
CA ASN A 277 -1.97 -7.27 -6.50
C ASN A 277 -0.65 -6.62 -6.93
N HIS A 278 0.44 -7.38 -7.04
CA HIS A 278 1.72 -6.86 -7.51
C HIS A 278 1.77 -6.66 -9.03
N GLU A 279 0.94 -7.36 -9.81
CA GLU A 279 0.86 -7.17 -11.26
C GLU A 279 0.45 -5.73 -11.63
N SER A 280 -0.24 -5.00 -10.75
CA SER A 280 -0.54 -3.57 -10.95
C SER A 280 0.73 -2.71 -11.09
N HIS A 281 1.80 -3.04 -10.37
CA HIS A 281 3.09 -2.37 -10.46
C HIS A 281 3.81 -2.71 -11.77
N LEU A 282 3.76 -3.98 -12.17
CA LEU A 282 4.31 -4.45 -13.43
C LEU A 282 3.59 -3.82 -14.64
N ILE A 283 2.27 -3.68 -14.58
CA ILE A 283 1.46 -2.99 -15.60
C ILE A 283 1.88 -1.52 -15.71
N ASN A 284 2.07 -0.82 -14.59
CA ASN A 284 2.51 0.58 -14.62
C ASN A 284 3.89 0.70 -15.30
N TRP A 285 4.87 -0.09 -14.85
CA TRP A 285 6.21 -0.08 -15.44
C TRP A 285 6.21 -0.40 -16.95
N ALA A 286 5.40 -1.38 -17.36
CA ALA A 286 5.28 -1.77 -18.77
C ALA A 286 4.66 -0.66 -19.63
N ASN A 287 3.88 0.26 -19.04
CA ASN A 287 3.28 1.42 -19.69
C ASN A 287 4.06 2.73 -19.45
N ASN A 288 5.29 2.67 -18.91
CA ASN A 288 6.09 3.84 -18.53
C ASN A 288 5.41 4.75 -17.49
N LEU A 289 4.58 4.18 -16.64
CA LEU A 289 3.98 4.84 -15.48
C LEU A 289 4.74 4.44 -14.22
N GLN A 290 4.77 5.33 -13.23
CA GLN A 290 5.36 5.03 -11.92
C GLN A 290 4.47 4.03 -11.16
N ALA A 291 5.07 2.98 -10.61
CA ALA A 291 4.42 2.08 -9.68
C ALA A 291 4.23 2.74 -8.31
N LYS A 292 3.15 2.36 -7.60
CA LYS A 292 2.89 2.84 -6.24
C LYS A 292 3.83 2.23 -5.20
N SER A 293 4.31 1.01 -5.44
CA SER A 293 5.25 0.33 -4.55
C SER A 293 6.65 0.92 -4.70
N LYS A 294 7.15 1.52 -3.63
CA LYS A 294 8.54 2.00 -3.56
C LYS A 294 9.54 0.85 -3.66
N GLU A 295 9.19 -0.31 -3.11
CA GLU A 295 10.01 -1.52 -3.23
C GLU A 295 10.15 -1.93 -4.71
N PHE A 296 9.04 -1.94 -5.45
CA PHE A 296 9.05 -2.25 -6.87
C PHE A 296 9.91 -1.24 -7.65
N GLU A 297 9.72 0.06 -7.43
CA GLU A 297 10.48 1.10 -8.12
C GLU A 297 11.99 1.02 -7.84
N ARG A 298 12.37 0.65 -6.61
CA ARG A 298 13.75 0.65 -6.14
C ARG A 298 14.52 -0.62 -6.50
N HIS A 299 13.87 -1.79 -6.43
CA HIS A 299 14.54 -3.08 -6.63
C HIS A 299 14.11 -3.71 -7.94
N THR A 300 12.82 -4.03 -8.06
CA THR A 300 12.27 -4.83 -9.16
C THR A 300 12.45 -4.13 -10.50
N LYS A 301 12.05 -2.87 -10.61
CA LYS A 301 12.23 -2.06 -11.82
C LYS A 301 13.69 -1.96 -12.25
N THR A 302 14.59 -1.69 -11.30
CA THR A 302 16.03 -1.59 -11.58
C THR A 302 16.59 -2.92 -12.11
N GLU A 303 16.19 -4.05 -11.55
CA GLU A 303 16.54 -5.37 -12.07
C GLU A 303 15.99 -5.57 -13.49
N LEU A 304 14.70 -5.31 -13.72
CA LEU A 304 14.06 -5.49 -15.02
C LEU A 304 14.72 -4.62 -16.11
N GLU A 305 15.11 -3.38 -15.78
CA GLU A 305 15.79 -2.47 -16.70
C GLU A 305 17.23 -2.92 -16.97
N LYS A 306 17.97 -3.33 -15.93
CA LYS A 306 19.33 -3.86 -16.07
C LYS A 306 19.36 -5.12 -16.94
N GLU A 307 18.43 -6.04 -16.72
CA GLU A 307 18.30 -7.29 -17.48
C GLU A 307 17.57 -7.10 -18.83
N SER A 308 17.27 -5.85 -19.22
CA SER A 308 16.66 -5.50 -20.51
C SER A 308 15.34 -6.24 -20.80
N VAL A 309 14.50 -6.44 -19.77
CA VAL A 309 13.21 -7.10 -19.93
C VAL A 309 12.29 -6.26 -20.82
N SER A 310 11.71 -6.89 -21.85
CA SER A 310 10.89 -6.20 -22.84
C SER A 310 9.58 -5.69 -22.23
N ARG A 311 9.43 -4.36 -22.14
CA ARG A 311 8.15 -3.71 -21.79
C ARG A 311 7.03 -4.10 -22.76
N LYS A 312 7.33 -4.25 -24.06
CA LYS A 312 6.33 -4.66 -25.07
C LYS A 312 5.78 -6.06 -24.78
N THR A 313 6.67 -7.01 -24.49
CA THR A 313 6.29 -8.39 -24.15
C THR A 313 5.56 -8.42 -22.81
N THR A 314 6.01 -7.62 -21.84
CA THR A 314 5.33 -7.48 -20.54
C THR A 314 3.91 -6.94 -20.69
N ARG A 315 3.70 -5.90 -21.51
CA ARG A 315 2.34 -5.41 -21.81
C ARG A 315 1.46 -6.50 -22.42
N TYR A 316 2.02 -7.31 -23.31
CA TYR A 316 1.30 -8.43 -23.92
C TYR A 316 0.95 -9.52 -22.89
N PHE A 317 1.91 -9.89 -22.03
CA PHE A 317 1.68 -10.81 -20.91
C PHE A 317 0.59 -10.29 -19.96
N CYS A 318 0.67 -9.02 -19.55
CA CYS A 318 -0.32 -8.41 -18.65
C CYS A 318 -1.73 -8.30 -19.26
N LYS A 319 -1.89 -8.39 -20.60
CA LYS A 319 -3.20 -8.47 -21.25
C LYS A 319 -3.83 -9.87 -21.17
N LYS A 320 -3.05 -10.90 -20.86
CA LYS A 320 -3.52 -12.28 -20.72
C LYS A 320 -3.95 -12.64 -19.30
N LEU A 321 -3.68 -11.77 -18.33
CA LEU A 321 -4.02 -12.02 -16.94
C LEU A 321 -5.54 -12.05 -16.77
N LYS A 322 -6.02 -13.12 -16.13
CA LYS A 322 -7.43 -13.30 -15.77
C LYS A 322 -7.65 -12.89 -14.32
N LYS A 323 -8.88 -12.51 -13.95
CA LYS A 323 -9.19 -12.14 -12.56
C LYS A 323 -9.50 -13.34 -11.67
N ALA A 324 -10.08 -14.38 -12.28
CA ALA A 324 -10.42 -15.63 -11.64
C ALA A 324 -10.55 -16.74 -12.71
N VAL A 325 -10.52 -17.99 -12.26
CA VAL A 325 -10.95 -19.16 -13.04
C VAL A 325 -11.94 -19.92 -12.18
N TYR A 326 -13.09 -20.30 -12.75
CA TYR A 326 -14.07 -21.14 -12.08
C TYR A 326 -14.37 -22.35 -12.96
N TYR A 327 -14.06 -23.53 -12.45
CA TYR A 327 -14.10 -24.76 -13.24
C TYR A 327 -14.69 -25.93 -12.48
N GLN A 328 -15.17 -26.91 -13.25
CA GLN A 328 -15.56 -28.21 -12.75
C GLN A 328 -14.45 -29.23 -13.06
N TYR A 329 -14.13 -30.05 -12.07
CA TYR A 329 -13.29 -31.23 -12.22
C TYR A 329 -13.98 -32.39 -11.50
N GLU A 330 -14.49 -33.34 -12.28
CA GLU A 330 -15.38 -34.40 -11.79
C GLU A 330 -16.58 -33.81 -11.00
N ASP A 331 -16.73 -34.19 -9.74
CA ASP A 331 -17.79 -33.74 -8.83
C ASP A 331 -17.47 -32.42 -8.10
N LYS A 332 -16.32 -31.80 -8.37
CA LYS A 332 -15.80 -30.66 -7.64
C LYS A 332 -15.90 -29.39 -8.46
N GLU A 333 -16.44 -28.34 -7.85
CA GLU A 333 -16.41 -26.99 -8.42
C GLU A 333 -15.31 -26.18 -7.73
N VAL A 334 -14.34 -25.67 -8.48
CA VAL A 334 -13.15 -25.02 -7.94
C VAL A 334 -13.06 -23.58 -8.45
N LEU A 335 -13.15 -22.63 -7.52
CA LEU A 335 -12.89 -21.22 -7.78
C LEU A 335 -11.44 -20.88 -7.44
N VAL A 336 -10.72 -20.35 -8.42
CA VAL A 336 -9.34 -19.89 -8.28
C VAL A 336 -9.32 -18.36 -8.38
N THR A 337 -8.84 -17.70 -7.34
CA THR A 337 -8.66 -16.23 -7.27
C THR A 337 -7.31 -15.93 -6.65
N HIS A 338 -6.79 -14.71 -6.76
CA HIS A 338 -5.55 -14.37 -6.05
C HIS A 338 -5.80 -14.16 -4.55
N GLY A 339 -6.81 -13.37 -4.18
CA GLY A 339 -7.01 -12.88 -2.82
C GLY A 339 -7.90 -13.70 -1.89
N GLY A 340 -8.63 -14.68 -2.42
CA GLY A 340 -9.59 -15.48 -1.67
C GLY A 340 -10.89 -14.72 -1.33
N ILE A 341 -12.02 -15.44 -1.29
CA ILE A 341 -13.34 -14.84 -1.03
C ILE A 341 -14.11 -15.62 0.02
N SER A 342 -15.10 -14.99 0.65
CA SER A 342 -15.86 -15.61 1.73
C SER A 342 -17.07 -16.41 1.24
N LYS A 343 -17.57 -16.12 0.04
CA LYS A 343 -18.72 -16.77 -0.59
C LYS A 343 -18.68 -16.54 -2.10
N ILE A 344 -18.94 -17.58 -2.89
CA ILE A 344 -19.17 -17.49 -4.33
C ILE A 344 -20.54 -16.82 -4.53
N PRO A 345 -20.62 -15.65 -5.19
CA PRO A 345 -21.90 -15.03 -5.51
C PRO A 345 -22.63 -15.82 -6.60
N ASP A 346 -23.95 -15.67 -6.68
CA ASP A 346 -24.77 -16.34 -7.70
C ASP A 346 -24.32 -16.00 -9.13
N ASN A 347 -23.83 -14.78 -9.33
CA ASN A 347 -23.12 -14.39 -10.55
C ASN A 347 -21.81 -13.69 -10.19
N LEU A 348 -20.68 -14.29 -10.57
CA LEU A 348 -19.33 -13.75 -10.35
C LEU A 348 -19.12 -12.35 -10.96
N LEU A 349 -19.91 -11.93 -11.96
CA LEU A 349 -19.86 -10.56 -12.50
C LEU A 349 -20.11 -9.48 -11.45
N THR A 350 -20.90 -9.83 -10.43
CA THR A 350 -21.34 -8.90 -9.40
C THR A 350 -20.28 -8.65 -8.32
N LEU A 351 -19.24 -9.49 -8.28
CA LEU A 351 -18.10 -9.32 -7.40
C LEU A 351 -17.02 -8.49 -8.08
N SER A 352 -16.49 -7.48 -7.39
CA SER A 352 -15.47 -6.63 -7.99
C SER A 352 -14.16 -7.38 -8.22
N SER A 353 -13.48 -7.06 -9.31
CA SER A 353 -12.15 -7.62 -9.58
C SER A 353 -11.16 -7.26 -8.46
N GLU A 354 -11.30 -6.09 -7.83
CA GLU A 354 -10.47 -5.72 -6.69
C GLU A 354 -10.62 -6.71 -5.53
N GLN A 355 -11.82 -7.23 -5.25
CA GLN A 355 -12.02 -8.24 -4.22
C GLN A 355 -11.43 -9.60 -4.59
N MET A 356 -11.52 -10.01 -5.86
CA MET A 356 -10.90 -11.25 -6.33
C MET A 356 -9.36 -11.19 -6.27
N VAL A 357 -8.79 -10.03 -6.57
CA VAL A 357 -7.34 -9.82 -6.52
C VAL A 357 -6.88 -9.62 -5.09
N ARG A 358 -7.45 -8.65 -4.36
CA ARG A 358 -6.93 -8.26 -3.04
C ARG A 358 -7.48 -9.05 -1.89
N GLY A 359 -8.59 -9.77 -2.06
CA GLY A 359 -9.27 -10.55 -1.03
C GLY A 359 -10.38 -9.78 -0.30
N VAL A 360 -11.32 -10.53 0.29
CA VAL A 360 -12.45 -9.99 1.06
C VAL A 360 -12.11 -9.85 2.55
N GLY A 361 -12.60 -8.78 3.18
CA GLY A 361 -12.33 -8.49 4.59
C GLY A 361 -10.93 -7.90 4.83
N ASN A 362 -10.54 -7.81 6.10
CA ASN A 362 -9.22 -7.33 6.52
C ASN A 362 -8.24 -8.51 6.73
N TYR A 363 -6.97 -8.20 7.01
CA TYR A 363 -5.92 -9.21 7.21
C TYR A 363 -6.10 -10.10 8.45
N SER A 364 -7.01 -9.76 9.37
CA SER A 364 -7.36 -10.61 10.52
C SER A 364 -8.60 -11.47 10.26
N THR A 365 -9.14 -11.46 9.05
CA THR A 365 -10.30 -12.27 8.67
C THR A 365 -9.83 -13.65 8.20
N ASN A 366 -10.29 -14.72 8.86
CA ASN A 366 -10.03 -16.08 8.40
C ASN A 366 -10.95 -16.42 7.21
N ILE A 367 -10.49 -16.10 6.01
CA ILE A 367 -11.26 -16.25 4.78
C ILE A 367 -11.55 -17.72 4.44
N ASP A 368 -10.63 -18.61 4.81
CA ASP A 368 -10.68 -20.04 4.53
C ASP A 368 -11.82 -20.75 5.26
N GLU A 369 -12.00 -20.43 6.54
CA GLU A 369 -13.11 -20.92 7.34
C GLU A 369 -14.45 -20.35 6.87
N LEU A 370 -14.50 -19.04 6.57
CA LEU A 370 -15.71 -18.38 6.09
C LEU A 370 -16.19 -18.99 4.76
N PHE A 371 -15.27 -19.25 3.82
CA PHE A 371 -15.61 -19.92 2.57
C PHE A 371 -16.19 -21.31 2.82
N THR A 372 -15.55 -22.10 3.69
CA THR A 372 -16.03 -23.45 4.02
C THR A 372 -17.42 -23.42 4.67
N LYS A 373 -17.73 -22.37 5.43
CA LYS A 373 -19.03 -22.19 6.09
C LYS A 373 -20.14 -21.73 5.13
N ASN A 374 -19.82 -20.81 4.21
CA ASN A 374 -20.84 -20.08 3.45
C ASN A 374 -21.17 -20.70 2.08
N ASN A 375 -20.45 -21.73 1.63
CA ASN A 375 -20.62 -22.31 0.30
C ASN A 375 -21.06 -23.79 0.33
N PRO A 376 -21.78 -24.29 -0.70
CA PRO A 376 -22.22 -25.68 -0.80
C PRO A 376 -21.06 -26.69 -0.73
N LYS A 377 -21.27 -27.89 -0.20
CA LYS A 377 -20.19 -28.87 0.10
C LYS A 377 -19.30 -29.30 -1.08
N HIS A 378 -19.78 -29.19 -2.32
CA HIS A 378 -19.04 -29.56 -3.54
C HIS A 378 -18.14 -28.43 -4.07
N THR A 379 -18.19 -27.24 -3.48
CA THR A 379 -17.38 -26.08 -3.90
C THR A 379 -16.06 -26.02 -3.13
N TYR A 380 -15.01 -25.57 -3.81
CA TYR A 380 -13.65 -25.43 -3.30
C TYR A 380 -13.10 -24.07 -3.74
N GLN A 381 -12.18 -23.50 -2.94
CA GLN A 381 -11.37 -22.38 -3.40
C GLN A 381 -9.88 -22.67 -3.33
N VAL A 382 -9.15 -22.07 -4.26
CA VAL A 382 -7.69 -22.00 -4.27
C VAL A 382 -7.28 -20.53 -4.40
N HIS A 383 -6.39 -20.05 -3.55
CA HIS A 383 -5.92 -18.67 -3.63
C HIS A 383 -4.45 -18.50 -3.27
N GLY A 384 -3.85 -17.43 -3.79
CA GLY A 384 -2.41 -17.15 -3.72
C GLY A 384 -2.00 -16.30 -2.52
N HIS A 385 -2.88 -15.41 -2.04
CA HIS A 385 -2.54 -14.35 -1.11
C HIS A 385 -3.19 -14.52 0.29
N ARG A 386 -2.74 -13.70 1.26
CA ARG A 386 -3.30 -13.56 2.63
C ARG A 386 -3.22 -14.81 3.52
N ASN A 387 -2.01 -15.32 3.78
CA ASN A 387 -1.79 -16.33 4.82
C ASN A 387 -1.29 -15.74 6.15
N THR A 388 -2.04 -14.81 6.72
CA THR A 388 -1.68 -14.13 7.97
C THR A 388 -1.77 -14.99 9.22
N PHE A 389 -2.36 -16.19 9.11
CA PHE A 389 -2.43 -17.17 10.17
C PHE A 389 -1.38 -18.29 10.02
N GLU A 390 -0.50 -18.19 9.01
CA GLU A 390 0.55 -19.17 8.69
C GLU A 390 0.03 -20.61 8.53
N LEU A 391 -1.19 -20.75 8.03
CA LEU A 391 -1.85 -22.02 7.83
C LEU A 391 -1.12 -22.88 6.78
N PRO A 392 -1.26 -24.22 6.86
CA PRO A 392 -0.80 -25.11 5.79
C PRO A 392 -1.53 -24.83 4.48
N ILE A 393 -1.08 -25.44 3.38
CA ILE A 393 -1.73 -25.28 2.05
C ILE A 393 -3.24 -25.56 2.14
N ARG A 394 -3.64 -26.62 2.83
CA ARG A 394 -5.03 -26.86 3.16
C ARG A 394 -5.41 -26.06 4.40
N ALA A 395 -5.73 -24.79 4.22
CA ALA A 395 -6.03 -23.85 5.29
C ALA A 395 -7.40 -24.13 5.95
N ALA A 396 -8.37 -24.63 5.17
CA ALA A 396 -9.60 -25.20 5.70
C ALA A 396 -10.03 -26.43 4.87
N LYS A 397 -11.14 -27.09 5.25
CA LYS A 397 -11.59 -28.35 4.64
C LYS A 397 -11.68 -28.28 3.10
N ARG A 398 -12.13 -27.14 2.57
CA ARG A 398 -12.38 -26.88 1.13
C ARG A 398 -11.77 -25.55 0.66
N SER A 399 -10.76 -25.07 1.37
CA SER A 399 -10.06 -23.83 1.04
C SER A 399 -8.55 -24.07 1.09
N PHE A 400 -7.87 -23.69 0.02
CA PHE A 400 -6.44 -23.88 -0.14
C PHE A 400 -5.71 -22.55 -0.33
N ASN A 401 -4.74 -22.29 0.53
CA ASN A 401 -3.96 -21.05 0.58
C ASN A 401 -2.50 -21.31 0.18
N LEU A 402 -2.10 -20.72 -0.94
CA LEU A 402 -0.82 -20.91 -1.60
C LEU A 402 0.20 -19.80 -1.29
N GLU A 403 -0.09 -18.88 -0.37
CA GLU A 403 0.90 -17.92 0.13
C GLU A 403 1.88 -18.66 1.05
N GLY A 404 3.14 -18.71 0.61
CA GLY A 404 4.21 -19.46 1.25
C GLY A 404 5.37 -18.63 1.79
N GLY A 405 5.33 -17.30 1.66
CA GLY A 405 6.41 -16.38 2.02
C GLY A 405 7.71 -16.69 1.28
N ILE A 406 7.62 -17.08 0.01
CA ILE A 406 8.72 -17.61 -0.79
C ILE A 406 9.92 -16.66 -0.85
N GLU A 407 9.65 -15.35 -0.94
CA GLU A 407 10.62 -14.25 -0.97
C GLU A 407 11.40 -14.12 0.35
N ARG A 408 10.80 -14.52 1.47
CA ARG A 408 11.40 -14.54 2.82
C ARG A 408 12.16 -15.84 3.13
N GLY A 409 12.30 -16.71 2.13
CA GLY A 409 12.89 -18.04 2.29
C GLY A 409 11.88 -19.07 2.78
N GLY A 410 10.59 -18.83 2.56
CA GLY A 410 9.54 -19.82 2.69
C GLY A 410 9.57 -20.84 1.54
N CYS A 411 8.42 -21.21 1.03
CA CYS A 411 8.32 -22.19 -0.06
C CYS A 411 7.39 -21.69 -1.17
N LEU A 412 7.69 -22.05 -2.41
CA LEU A 412 6.67 -22.12 -3.45
C LEU A 412 5.64 -23.19 -3.04
N ARG A 413 4.37 -22.81 -2.97
CA ARG A 413 3.27 -23.74 -2.70
C ARG A 413 2.57 -24.04 -4.02
N VAL A 414 2.49 -25.33 -4.35
CA VAL A 414 1.75 -25.83 -5.50
C VAL A 414 0.67 -26.78 -5.03
N LEU A 415 -0.53 -26.68 -5.59
CA LEU A 415 -1.62 -27.62 -5.34
C LEU A 415 -1.94 -28.36 -6.64
N VAL A 416 -1.81 -29.68 -6.63
CA VAL A 416 -2.19 -30.52 -7.76
C VAL A 416 -3.56 -31.14 -7.49
N LEU A 417 -4.48 -31.02 -8.43
CA LEU A 417 -5.76 -31.72 -8.43
C LEU A 417 -5.73 -32.79 -9.51
N ASP A 418 -6.03 -34.03 -9.14
CA ASP A 418 -6.25 -35.17 -10.04
C ASP A 418 -7.45 -36.02 -9.57
N GLY A 419 -7.66 -37.19 -10.18
CA GLY A 419 -8.77 -38.10 -9.83
C GLY A 419 -8.74 -38.62 -8.39
N ASP A 420 -7.59 -38.65 -7.73
CA ASP A 420 -7.47 -39.04 -6.32
C ASP A 420 -7.73 -37.86 -5.36
N GLY A 421 -7.73 -36.63 -5.89
CA GLY A 421 -8.09 -35.41 -5.17
C GLY A 421 -6.96 -34.38 -5.14
N PHE A 422 -6.86 -33.65 -4.01
CA PHE A 422 -5.97 -32.51 -3.87
C PHE A 422 -4.65 -32.90 -3.18
N HIS A 423 -3.53 -32.63 -3.84
CA HIS A 423 -2.17 -32.97 -3.41
C HIS A 423 -1.32 -31.70 -3.20
N PRO A 424 -1.10 -31.28 -1.94
CA PRO A 424 -0.25 -30.14 -1.63
C PRO A 424 1.24 -30.44 -1.80
N ILE A 425 1.96 -29.56 -2.48
CA ILE A 425 3.40 -29.65 -2.72
C ILE A 425 4.08 -28.35 -2.27
N LYS A 426 5.24 -28.47 -1.62
CA LYS A 426 6.06 -27.34 -1.19
C LYS A 426 7.47 -27.47 -1.78
N VAL A 427 7.94 -26.44 -2.47
CA VAL A 427 9.33 -26.35 -2.94
C VAL A 427 10.03 -25.23 -2.18
N LYS A 428 11.05 -25.60 -1.41
CA LYS A 428 11.78 -24.65 -0.56
C LYS A 428 12.54 -23.63 -1.40
N ASN A 429 12.51 -22.36 -1.02
CA ASN A 429 13.42 -21.36 -1.57
C ASN A 429 14.72 -21.30 -0.76
N THR A 430 15.85 -21.52 -1.43
CA THR A 430 17.20 -21.40 -0.87
C THR A 430 17.89 -20.10 -1.26
N THR A 431 17.36 -19.40 -2.27
CA THR A 431 17.97 -18.19 -2.85
C THR A 431 17.11 -16.99 -2.50
N VAL A 432 17.51 -16.28 -1.45
CA VAL A 432 16.77 -15.16 -0.88
C VAL A 432 17.61 -13.89 -0.94
N SER A 433 16.94 -12.73 -1.00
CA SER A 433 17.62 -11.45 -0.87
C SER A 433 18.42 -11.41 0.44
N ALA A 434 19.55 -10.70 0.46
CA ALA A 434 20.29 -10.40 1.70
C ALA A 434 19.39 -9.83 2.81
N ARG A 435 18.28 -9.16 2.44
CA ARG A 435 17.22 -8.70 3.34
C ARG A 435 16.59 -9.83 4.19
N TYR A 436 16.58 -11.06 3.68
CA TYR A 436 15.91 -12.25 4.23
C TYR A 436 16.83 -13.46 4.49
N GLU A 437 18.13 -13.33 4.23
CA GLU A 437 19.16 -14.35 4.51
C GLU A 437 19.21 -14.72 6.02
N LYS A 438 19.41 -16.01 6.31
CA LYS A 438 19.56 -16.52 7.69
C LYS A 438 20.98 -16.31 8.20
N VAL A 439 21.12 -15.96 9.48
CA VAL A 439 22.39 -15.99 10.23
C VAL A 439 22.22 -16.92 11.41
N GLU A 440 23.30 -17.59 11.84
CA GLU A 440 23.32 -18.33 13.10
C GLU A 440 22.89 -17.40 14.25
N GLU A 441 21.74 -17.71 14.83
CA GLU A 441 21.07 -16.92 15.84
C GLU A 441 21.92 -16.81 17.11
N LYS A 442 22.47 -15.63 17.38
CA LYS A 442 22.65 -15.17 18.77
C LYS A 442 21.36 -14.49 19.24
N VAL A 443 20.25 -15.23 19.24
CA VAL A 443 18.99 -14.70 19.81
C VAL A 443 19.15 -14.67 21.33
N PHE A 444 19.39 -13.49 21.87
CA PHE A 444 19.31 -13.25 23.31
C PHE A 444 17.84 -13.31 23.72
N LYS A 445 17.41 -14.48 24.18
CA LYS A 445 16.06 -14.69 24.72
C LYS A 445 15.92 -13.96 26.06
N ASN A 446 15.12 -12.91 26.09
CA ASN A 446 14.93 -12.07 27.29
C ASN A 446 13.55 -12.32 27.93
N HIS A 447 13.25 -13.58 28.25
CA HIS A 447 11.97 -13.98 28.85
C HIS A 447 11.68 -13.20 30.16
N THR A 448 12.70 -12.97 30.98
CA THR A 448 12.59 -12.22 32.24
C THR A 448 12.21 -10.77 32.00
N LEU A 449 12.90 -10.08 31.07
CA LEU A 449 12.62 -8.68 30.72
C LEU A 449 11.17 -8.51 30.23
N LEU A 450 10.71 -9.36 29.31
CA LEU A 450 9.36 -9.27 28.78
C LEU A 450 8.30 -9.43 29.88
N LYS A 451 8.50 -10.39 30.79
CA LYS A 451 7.63 -10.61 31.95
C LYS A 451 7.59 -9.37 32.85
N GLU A 452 8.76 -8.84 33.21
CA GLU A 452 8.90 -7.64 34.03
C GLU A 452 8.21 -6.41 33.42
N LEU A 453 8.38 -6.20 32.11
CA LEU A 453 7.75 -5.08 31.39
C LEU A 453 6.21 -5.19 31.39
N LYS A 454 5.67 -6.41 31.24
CA LYS A 454 4.22 -6.67 31.25
C LYS A 454 3.61 -6.54 32.66
N GLU A 455 4.33 -6.95 33.70
CA GLU A 455 3.87 -6.87 35.10
C GLU A 455 3.99 -5.46 35.69
N SER A 456 4.80 -4.58 35.07
CA SER A 456 5.01 -3.22 35.57
C SER A 456 3.76 -2.34 35.51
N ARG A 457 3.40 -1.76 36.67
CA ARG A 457 2.27 -0.82 36.79
C ARG A 457 2.53 0.52 36.07
N TYR A 458 3.77 0.79 35.68
CA TYR A 458 4.24 2.05 35.10
C TYR A 458 4.51 1.99 33.60
N ILE A 459 4.56 0.79 33.02
CA ILE A 459 4.82 0.56 31.59
C ILE A 459 3.51 0.21 30.89
N LYS A 460 3.37 0.66 29.64
CA LYS A 460 2.28 0.35 28.73
C LYS A 460 2.85 -0.44 27.56
N GLU A 461 2.29 -1.63 27.35
CA GLU A 461 2.47 -2.39 26.12
C GLU A 461 1.57 -1.81 25.02
N LEU A 462 2.14 -1.64 23.83
CA LEU A 462 1.48 -1.16 22.64
C LEU A 462 1.71 -2.18 21.51
N PRO A 463 0.77 -3.11 21.29
CA PRO A 463 0.84 -4.03 20.16
C PRO A 463 0.92 -3.27 18.84
N GLN A 464 1.85 -3.67 17.98
CA GLN A 464 2.06 -3.03 16.68
C GLN A 464 1.12 -3.63 15.66
N GLN A 465 0.11 -2.86 15.25
CA GLN A 465 -0.86 -3.30 14.25
C GLN A 465 -0.12 -3.73 12.96
N HIS A 466 -0.58 -4.82 12.36
CA HIS A 466 -0.01 -5.40 11.12
C HIS A 466 1.39 -6.04 11.24
N TYR A 467 2.00 -6.08 12.42
CA TYR A 467 3.20 -6.86 12.71
C TYR A 467 2.85 -7.95 13.73
N GLN A 468 2.96 -9.21 13.35
CA GLN A 468 2.67 -10.31 14.25
C GLN A 468 3.62 -10.28 15.44
N ASN A 469 3.05 -10.43 16.63
CA ASN A 469 3.79 -10.60 17.89
C ASN A 469 4.76 -9.46 18.26
N ILE A 470 4.84 -8.34 17.54
CA ILE A 470 5.68 -7.20 17.95
C ILE A 470 4.88 -6.22 18.83
N SER A 471 5.42 -5.94 20.01
CA SER A 471 4.91 -4.91 20.92
C SER A 471 5.98 -3.84 21.18
N SER A 472 5.56 -2.57 21.25
CA SER A 472 6.42 -1.52 21.79
C SER A 472 6.09 -1.26 23.26
N PHE A 473 7.12 -0.99 24.05
CA PHE A 473 7.01 -0.76 25.49
C PHE A 473 7.37 0.68 25.79
N ASN A 474 6.41 1.42 26.35
CA ASN A 474 6.59 2.83 26.68
C ASN A 474 6.04 3.13 28.08
N PHE A 475 6.64 4.07 28.80
CA PHE A 475 6.14 4.49 30.11
C PHE A 475 4.76 5.17 30.00
N LYS A 476 3.90 4.97 31.00
CA LYS A 476 2.59 5.62 31.12
C LYS A 476 2.76 7.12 31.40
N GLU A 477 1.81 7.94 30.97
CA GLU A 477 1.87 9.41 31.12
C GLU A 477 2.06 9.88 32.57
N LYS A 478 1.49 9.15 33.54
CA LYS A 478 1.66 9.42 34.98
C LYS A 478 3.12 9.36 35.44
N VAL A 479 3.95 8.54 34.81
CA VAL A 479 5.39 8.44 35.11
C VAL A 479 6.08 9.76 34.81
N PHE A 480 5.75 10.33 33.64
CA PHE A 480 6.28 11.62 33.21
C PHE A 480 5.77 12.76 34.09
N LYS A 481 4.46 12.81 34.38
CA LYS A 481 3.84 13.89 35.20
C LYS A 481 4.29 13.89 36.66
N LYS A 482 4.55 12.72 37.24
CA LYS A 482 4.89 12.56 38.66
C LYS A 482 6.36 12.25 38.93
N GLY A 483 7.21 12.23 37.89
CA GLY A 483 8.64 11.94 38.03
C GLY A 483 8.96 10.51 38.51
N LEU A 484 8.09 9.53 38.26
CA LEU A 484 8.20 8.17 38.81
C LEU A 484 9.09 7.27 37.96
N TRP A 485 10.39 7.53 37.96
CA TRP A 485 11.34 6.85 37.11
C TRP A 485 12.22 5.87 37.88
N ASP A 486 12.32 4.67 37.35
CA ASP A 486 13.06 3.52 37.88
C ASP A 486 13.89 2.85 36.77
N LYS A 487 14.61 1.78 37.10
CA LYS A 487 15.46 1.04 36.15
C LYS A 487 14.70 0.50 34.92
N GLN A 488 13.39 0.26 35.01
CA GLN A 488 12.59 -0.31 33.92
C GLN A 488 11.96 0.78 33.04
N THR A 489 11.38 1.80 33.65
CA THR A 489 10.72 2.93 32.96
C THR A 489 11.70 3.78 32.18
N ILE A 490 12.99 3.82 32.55
CA ILE A 490 14.02 4.45 31.73
C ILE A 490 14.37 3.63 30.49
N LYS A 491 14.25 2.28 30.53
CA LYS A 491 14.48 1.39 29.39
C LYS A 491 13.30 1.42 28.39
N ALA A 492 12.08 1.68 28.88
CA ALA A 492 10.84 1.72 28.09
C ALA A 492 10.69 3.01 27.23
N ARG A 493 11.62 3.24 26.29
CA ARG A 493 11.57 4.35 25.32
C ARG A 493 12.17 3.90 23.98
N GLY A 494 11.35 3.76 22.94
CA GLY A 494 11.84 3.24 21.66
C GLY A 494 12.31 1.79 21.79
N LEU A 495 11.61 0.99 22.59
CA LEU A 495 11.89 -0.42 22.82
C LEU A 495 10.78 -1.26 22.22
N PHE A 496 11.13 -2.10 21.25
CA PHE A 496 10.22 -3.01 20.55
C PHE A 496 10.71 -4.44 20.76
N ILE A 497 9.80 -5.31 21.15
CA ILE A 497 10.10 -6.71 21.44
C ILE A 497 9.13 -7.58 20.63
N ASN A 498 9.66 -8.59 19.96
CA ASN A 498 8.85 -9.69 19.46
C ASN A 498 8.47 -10.57 20.65
N THR A 499 7.20 -10.57 21.02
CA THR A 499 6.61 -11.21 22.19
C THR A 499 6.56 -12.74 22.12
N GLU A 500 6.76 -13.31 20.94
CA GLU A 500 6.90 -14.75 20.74
C GLU A 500 8.35 -15.19 20.90
N SER A 501 9.28 -14.56 20.17
CA SER A 501 10.71 -14.91 20.24
C SER A 501 11.41 -14.34 21.48
N THR A 502 10.82 -13.32 22.11
CA THR A 502 11.38 -12.46 23.17
C THR A 502 12.61 -11.64 22.77
N GLU A 503 12.88 -11.54 21.46
CA GLU A 503 13.95 -10.72 20.90
C GLU A 503 13.59 -9.23 21.00
N ILE A 504 14.58 -8.40 21.36
CA ILE A 504 14.49 -6.96 21.16
C ILE A 504 14.73 -6.69 19.67
N VAL A 505 13.68 -6.36 18.93
CA VAL A 505 13.74 -6.17 17.47
C VAL A 505 14.12 -4.73 17.08
N SER A 506 13.91 -3.78 17.97
CA SER A 506 14.32 -2.39 17.80
C SER A 506 14.52 -1.71 19.16
N ARG A 507 15.62 -0.98 19.33
CA ARG A 507 15.98 -0.31 20.59
C ARG A 507 16.54 1.09 20.37
N SER A 508 16.18 2.02 21.25
CA SER A 508 16.76 3.36 21.34
C SER A 508 17.41 3.61 22.71
N TYR A 509 17.74 4.88 22.98
CA TYR A 509 18.33 5.32 24.23
C TYR A 509 17.44 5.03 25.43
N ASN A 510 18.09 4.71 26.55
CA ASN A 510 17.46 4.92 27.84
C ASN A 510 17.02 6.39 27.96
N LYS A 511 15.93 6.66 28.67
CA LYS A 511 15.44 8.01 28.89
C LYS A 511 16.47 8.82 29.69
N PHE A 512 17.01 9.87 29.06
CA PHE A 512 17.84 10.89 29.70
C PHE A 512 17.11 12.23 29.85
N PHE A 513 17.60 13.05 30.79
CA PHE A 513 16.93 14.25 31.31
C PHE A 513 17.68 15.51 30.89
N ASN A 514 17.03 16.68 30.97
CA ASN A 514 17.71 17.95 30.78
C ASN A 514 18.58 18.25 32.01
N LEU A 515 19.57 19.13 31.81
CA LEU A 515 20.28 19.79 32.90
C LEU A 515 19.28 20.42 33.88
N ASN A 516 19.54 20.28 35.18
CA ASN A 516 18.70 20.75 36.29
C ASN A 516 17.26 20.20 36.35
N GLU A 517 16.91 19.20 35.52
CA GLU A 517 15.60 18.53 35.60
C GLU A 517 15.52 17.55 36.79
N ARG A 518 16.67 17.05 37.25
CA ARG A 518 16.81 16.05 38.31
C ARG A 518 17.98 16.39 39.23
N GLU A 519 18.01 15.75 40.41
CA GLU A 519 19.16 15.84 41.31
C GLU A 519 20.45 15.37 40.62
N GLU A 520 20.43 14.23 39.91
CA GLU A 520 21.58 13.70 39.20
C GLU A 520 22.02 14.54 37.98
N THR A 521 21.13 15.37 37.44
CA THR A 521 21.47 16.32 36.36
C THR A 521 21.63 17.75 36.85
N SER A 522 21.67 17.98 38.17
CA SER A 522 21.94 19.29 38.74
C SER A 522 23.41 19.66 38.57
N ILE A 523 23.70 20.96 38.35
CA ILE A 523 25.08 21.45 38.21
C ILE A 523 25.96 21.01 39.40
N LYS A 524 25.44 21.12 40.63
CA LYS A 524 26.14 20.69 41.84
C LYS A 524 26.53 19.21 41.77
N LYS A 525 25.60 18.34 41.37
CA LYS A 525 25.87 16.90 41.32
C LYS A 525 26.78 16.53 40.18
N LEU A 526 26.59 17.13 39.01
CA LEU A 526 27.42 16.88 37.84
C LEU A 526 28.88 17.28 38.07
N LYS A 527 29.16 18.31 38.86
CA LYS A 527 30.52 18.67 39.27
C LYS A 527 31.24 17.55 40.02
N GLU A 528 30.50 16.77 40.81
CA GLU A 528 31.03 15.64 41.58
C GLU A 528 31.09 14.35 40.76
N THR A 529 30.19 14.18 39.79
CA THR A 529 29.95 12.87 39.14
C THR A 529 30.42 12.76 37.69
N LEU A 530 30.59 13.87 36.96
CA LEU A 530 31.01 13.80 35.55
C LEU A 530 32.45 13.31 35.43
N LEU A 531 32.67 12.39 34.50
CA LEU A 531 34.00 11.89 34.19
C LEU A 531 34.48 12.41 32.83
N PHE A 532 35.64 13.04 32.84
CA PHE A 532 36.24 13.67 31.68
C PHE A 532 37.12 12.68 30.88
N PRO A 533 37.25 12.86 29.55
CA PRO A 533 36.70 13.97 28.76
C PRO A 533 35.19 13.88 28.55
N VAL A 534 34.54 15.05 28.49
CA VAL A 534 33.11 15.19 28.20
C VAL A 534 32.94 15.74 26.79
N SER A 535 32.12 15.08 25.98
CA SER A 535 31.79 15.51 24.61
C SER A 535 30.41 16.14 24.55
N LEU A 536 30.28 17.23 23.80
CA LEU A 536 28.98 17.82 23.46
C LEU A 536 28.69 17.58 21.99
N TYR A 537 27.55 16.95 21.73
CA TYR A 537 27.04 16.71 20.39
C TYR A 537 25.92 17.69 20.07
N VAL A 538 25.88 18.21 18.85
CA VAL A 538 24.78 19.07 18.40
C VAL A 538 23.48 18.29 18.54
N LYS A 539 22.53 18.87 19.26
CA LYS A 539 21.19 18.31 19.38
C LYS A 539 20.35 18.79 18.22
N GLU A 540 20.21 17.94 17.21
CA GLU A 540 19.32 18.17 16.09
C GLU A 540 17.84 18.23 16.53
N ASN A 541 17.02 18.91 15.73
CA ASN A 541 15.63 19.20 16.03
C ASN A 541 14.68 18.65 14.95
N GLY A 542 14.39 17.36 15.06
CA GLY A 542 13.38 16.66 14.27
C GLY A 542 12.67 15.60 15.11
N PHE A 543 12.32 14.48 14.47
CA PHE A 543 11.75 13.33 15.16
C PHE A 543 12.68 12.10 15.09
N LEU A 544 12.52 11.21 16.06
CA LEU A 544 13.36 10.03 16.21
C LEU A 544 12.91 8.93 15.23
N GLY A 545 13.82 8.51 14.35
CA GLY A 545 13.74 7.29 13.56
C GLY A 545 14.60 6.19 14.18
N ILE A 546 14.12 4.95 14.21
CA ILE A 546 14.85 3.79 14.72
C ILE A 546 14.69 2.67 13.71
N LEU A 547 15.81 2.24 13.15
CA LEU A 547 15.90 1.11 12.27
C LEU A 547 16.33 -0.12 13.07
N GLY A 548 15.51 -1.17 13.04
CA GLY A 548 15.74 -2.44 13.73
C GLY A 548 15.58 -3.63 12.79
N TYR A 549 15.66 -4.83 13.35
CA TYR A 549 15.51 -6.09 12.63
C TYR A 549 14.87 -7.12 13.54
N ASP A 550 13.83 -7.77 13.04
CA ASP A 550 13.20 -8.92 13.67
C ASP A 550 13.76 -10.19 13.01
N SER A 551 14.50 -10.97 13.79
CA SER A 551 15.17 -12.18 13.30
C SER A 551 14.20 -13.33 13.08
N HIS A 552 13.08 -13.35 13.81
CA HIS A 552 12.07 -14.40 13.72
C HIS A 552 11.29 -14.32 12.40
N TYR A 553 10.77 -13.12 12.07
CA TYR A 553 10.05 -12.89 10.81
C TYR A 553 10.94 -12.38 9.68
N LYS A 554 12.24 -12.18 9.95
CA LYS A 554 13.27 -11.74 8.99
C LYS A 554 12.93 -10.43 8.29
N ASN A 555 12.40 -9.46 9.01
CA ASN A 555 11.98 -8.19 8.44
C ASN A 555 12.63 -7.00 9.15
N VAL A 556 12.81 -5.93 8.38
CA VAL A 556 13.43 -4.70 8.83
C VAL A 556 12.36 -3.84 9.47
N ILE A 557 12.66 -3.33 10.66
CA ILE A 557 11.71 -2.56 11.46
C ILE A 557 12.01 -1.08 11.30
N TYR A 558 11.17 -0.38 10.54
CA TYR A 558 11.18 1.08 10.46
C TYR A 558 10.25 1.63 11.52
N SER A 559 10.82 2.12 12.62
CA SER A 559 10.03 2.58 13.76
C SER A 559 10.35 4.03 14.11
N THR A 560 9.36 4.69 14.69
CA THR A 560 9.61 5.91 15.48
C THR A 560 9.70 5.54 16.96
N LYS A 561 9.67 6.53 17.85
CA LYS A 561 9.70 6.32 19.30
C LYS A 561 8.73 5.23 19.81
N ASN A 562 7.52 5.13 19.25
CA ASN A 562 6.48 4.24 19.78
C ASN A 562 5.81 3.33 18.74
N TYR A 563 5.90 3.68 17.44
CA TYR A 563 5.11 3.03 16.40
C TYR A 563 5.96 2.65 15.19
N ILE A 564 5.75 1.45 14.66
CA ILE A 564 6.27 0.97 13.37
C ILE A 564 5.42 1.51 12.20
N GLN A 565 4.12 1.73 12.44
CA GLN A 565 3.20 2.28 11.46
C GLN A 565 2.57 3.57 11.99
N SER A 566 3.01 4.69 11.42
CA SER A 566 2.50 6.03 11.70
C SER A 566 2.98 6.97 10.59
N LYS A 567 2.34 8.13 10.41
CA LYS A 567 2.79 9.15 9.45
C LYS A 567 4.31 9.41 9.54
N HIS A 568 4.85 9.52 10.75
CA HIS A 568 6.28 9.76 10.96
C HIS A 568 7.15 8.53 10.63
N ALA A 569 6.67 7.31 10.90
CA ALA A 569 7.38 6.10 10.50
C ALA A 569 7.43 5.94 8.98
N ASP A 570 6.35 6.34 8.30
CA ASP A 570 6.31 6.40 6.85
C ASP A 570 7.31 7.44 6.35
N LEU A 571 7.26 8.69 6.81
CA LEU A 571 8.23 9.75 6.47
C LEU A 571 9.69 9.32 6.69
N PHE A 572 9.99 8.65 7.81
CA PHE A 572 11.32 8.08 8.06
C PHE A 572 11.70 7.06 6.98
N ARG A 573 10.81 6.12 6.65
CA ARG A 573 11.03 5.13 5.60
C ARG A 573 11.25 5.79 4.24
N GLU A 574 10.51 6.85 3.92
CA GLU A 574 10.68 7.60 2.67
C GLU A 574 12.05 8.28 2.62
N SER A 575 12.38 9.05 3.67
CA SER A 575 13.65 9.77 3.78
C SER A 575 14.85 8.83 3.70
N PHE A 576 14.75 7.64 4.31
CA PHE A 576 15.74 6.58 4.20
C PHE A 576 15.91 6.09 2.76
N PHE A 577 14.82 5.73 2.08
CA PHE A 577 14.90 5.21 0.71
C PHE A 577 15.37 6.24 -0.32
N GLU A 578 15.14 7.53 -0.10
CA GLU A 578 15.67 8.58 -0.97
C GLU A 578 17.20 8.74 -0.87
N ARG A 579 17.79 8.44 0.29
CA ARG A 579 19.20 8.77 0.61
C ARG A 579 20.15 7.58 0.57
N VAL A 580 19.61 6.37 0.74
CA VAL A 580 20.40 5.14 0.84
C VAL A 580 20.35 4.41 -0.50
N SER A 581 21.50 4.12 -1.11
CA SER A 581 21.58 3.28 -2.32
C SER A 581 21.36 1.79 -2.00
N LEU A 582 21.11 0.95 -3.02
CA LEU A 582 20.94 -0.50 -2.86
C LEU A 582 22.15 -1.17 -2.18
N GLU A 583 23.37 -0.83 -2.61
CA GLU A 583 24.60 -1.38 -2.03
C GLU A 583 24.74 -1.02 -0.55
N ARG A 584 24.39 0.21 -0.18
CA ARG A 584 24.44 0.68 1.22
C ARG A 584 23.35 0.03 2.06
N GLU A 585 22.17 -0.19 1.48
CA GLU A 585 21.07 -0.87 2.14
C GLU A 585 21.47 -2.29 2.57
N GLU A 586 22.16 -3.06 1.70
CA GLU A 586 22.68 -4.39 2.10
C GLU A 586 23.66 -4.30 3.27
N LYS A 587 24.56 -3.32 3.28
CA LYS A 587 25.49 -3.10 4.40
C LYS A 587 24.74 -2.73 5.69
N ILE A 588 23.68 -1.93 5.58
CA ILE A 588 22.78 -1.61 6.70
C ILE A 588 22.11 -2.88 7.21
N MET A 589 21.57 -3.73 6.33
CA MET A 589 20.94 -4.98 6.74
C MET A 589 21.92 -5.89 7.48
N LYS A 590 23.17 -5.99 7.03
CA LYS A 590 24.23 -6.72 7.75
C LYS A 590 24.52 -6.11 9.12
N ALA A 591 24.59 -4.77 9.22
CA ALA A 591 24.78 -4.11 10.51
C ALA A 591 23.61 -4.37 11.48
N LEU A 592 22.37 -4.34 10.99
CA LEU A 592 21.20 -4.64 11.82
C LEU A 592 21.16 -6.10 12.24
N ARG A 593 21.31 -7.03 11.29
CA ARG A 593 21.16 -8.46 11.55
C ARG A 593 22.40 -9.05 12.23
N ASP A 594 23.57 -8.93 11.61
CA ASP A 594 24.77 -9.68 11.98
C ASP A 594 25.46 -9.09 13.23
N LYS A 595 25.37 -7.77 13.41
CA LYS A 595 25.92 -7.07 14.59
C LYS A 595 24.87 -6.79 15.68
N SER A 596 23.61 -7.19 15.44
CA SER A 596 22.47 -6.96 16.34
C SER A 596 22.30 -5.48 16.76
N LEU A 597 22.51 -4.55 15.82
CA LEU A 597 22.40 -3.10 16.08
C LEU A 597 21.03 -2.55 15.71
N SER A 598 20.55 -1.57 16.46
CA SER A 598 19.56 -0.60 16.02
C SER A 598 20.26 0.68 15.61
N LEU A 599 19.96 1.18 14.41
CA LEU A 599 20.46 2.47 13.96
C LEU A 599 19.44 3.55 14.32
N VAL A 600 19.86 4.52 15.11
CA VAL A 600 18.99 5.59 15.62
C VAL A 600 19.28 6.88 14.88
N PHE A 601 18.25 7.48 14.31
CA PHE A 601 18.33 8.66 13.46
C PHE A 601 17.54 9.83 14.05
N GLU A 602 18.03 11.04 13.80
CA GLU A 602 17.16 12.22 13.76
C GLU A 602 16.70 12.42 12.32
N VAL A 603 15.39 12.45 12.12
CA VAL A 603 14.75 12.72 10.83
C VAL A 603 14.29 14.17 10.85
N VAL A 604 14.90 14.99 9.98
CA VAL A 604 14.55 16.41 9.81
C VAL A 604 13.83 16.56 8.49
N ASP A 605 12.54 16.93 8.53
CA ASP A 605 11.71 17.18 7.36
C ASP A 605 10.99 18.53 7.50
N PRO A 606 11.58 19.63 6.99
CA PRO A 606 11.05 20.97 7.18
C PRO A 606 9.72 21.21 6.47
N LEU A 607 9.39 20.42 5.44
CA LEU A 607 8.17 20.58 4.65
C LEU A 607 6.98 19.87 5.29
N ASN A 608 7.17 18.62 5.73
CA ASN A 608 6.07 17.80 6.22
C ASN A 608 5.92 17.80 7.75
N ASP A 609 6.97 18.17 8.49
CA ASP A 609 7.02 18.16 9.96
C ASP A 609 7.93 19.27 10.54
N PRO A 610 7.59 20.56 10.30
CA PRO A 610 8.38 21.68 10.80
C PRO A 610 8.40 21.72 12.34
N HIS A 611 9.60 21.71 12.92
CA HIS A 611 9.82 21.78 14.36
C HIS A 611 10.04 23.23 14.84
N ILE A 612 11.06 23.52 15.67
CA ILE A 612 11.32 24.84 16.27
C ILE A 612 12.51 25.53 15.58
N ILE A 613 13.53 24.73 15.25
CA ILE A 613 14.72 25.18 14.54
C ILE A 613 14.48 25.07 13.05
N GLU A 614 14.89 26.11 12.33
CA GLU A 614 14.74 26.15 10.88
C GLU A 614 15.87 25.39 10.20
N TYR A 615 15.51 24.53 9.26
CA TYR A 615 16.43 23.85 8.37
C TYR A 615 16.06 24.15 6.92
N LYS A 616 17.07 24.32 6.06
CA LYS A 616 16.86 24.58 4.63
C LYS A 616 16.44 23.32 3.87
N ASP A 617 17.04 22.18 4.22
CA ASP A 617 16.89 20.91 3.51
C ASP A 617 16.56 19.78 4.49
N SER A 618 15.84 18.77 4.00
CA SER A 618 15.56 17.55 4.77
C SER A 618 16.83 16.74 5.00
N LYS A 619 17.05 16.30 6.25
CA LYS A 619 18.24 15.54 6.67
C LYS A 619 17.86 14.22 7.33
N LEU A 620 18.75 13.25 7.21
CA LEU A 620 18.70 11.99 7.94
C LEU A 620 20.03 11.77 8.62
N ILE A 621 20.06 11.97 9.94
CA ILE A 621 21.31 12.08 10.71
C ILE A 621 21.40 10.88 11.65
N LEU A 622 22.42 10.04 11.46
CA LEU A 622 22.71 8.89 12.32
C LEU A 622 23.24 9.36 13.68
N LEU A 623 22.43 9.22 14.71
CA LEU A 623 22.76 9.68 16.06
C LEU A 623 23.64 8.68 16.80
N ASP A 624 23.27 7.40 16.82
CA ASP A 624 24.06 6.32 17.41
C ASP A 624 23.60 4.97 16.83
N ALA A 625 24.45 3.95 16.99
CA ALA A 625 24.12 2.56 16.75
C ALA A 625 24.12 1.80 18.10
N ILE A 626 22.96 1.29 18.49
CA ILE A 626 22.69 0.73 19.82
C ILE A 626 22.51 -0.78 19.70
N TYR A 627 23.16 -1.56 20.56
CA TYR A 627 22.95 -3.00 20.59
C TYR A 627 21.52 -3.33 21.05
N ARG A 628 20.88 -4.29 20.39
CA ARG A 628 19.55 -4.79 20.73
C ARG A 628 19.60 -5.79 21.90
N GLU A 629 20.20 -5.34 22.99
CA GLU A 629 20.40 -6.08 24.25
C GLU A 629 19.56 -5.45 25.36
N GLU A 630 19.38 -6.14 26.50
CA GLU A 630 18.63 -5.59 27.64
C GLU A 630 19.33 -4.38 28.26
N ASP A 631 20.63 -4.48 28.47
CA ASP A 631 21.44 -3.41 29.02
C ASP A 631 21.87 -2.45 27.91
N PHE A 632 21.82 -1.17 28.25
CA PHE A 632 22.07 -0.13 27.25
C PHE A 632 23.56 -0.11 26.91
N ARG A 633 23.85 -0.47 25.66
CA ARG A 633 25.20 -0.43 25.08
C ARG A 633 25.11 0.12 23.66
N LYS A 634 26.08 0.93 23.26
CA LYS A 634 26.17 1.52 21.92
C LYS A 634 27.59 1.51 21.41
N LEU A 635 27.76 1.71 20.10
CA LEU A 635 29.07 1.93 19.50
C LEU A 635 29.71 3.21 20.04
N THR A 636 31.04 3.22 20.16
CA THR A 636 31.79 4.46 20.47
C THR A 636 31.62 5.45 19.31
N TYR A 637 31.89 6.74 19.56
CA TYR A 637 31.78 7.76 18.50
C TYR A 637 32.70 7.47 17.31
N GLU A 638 33.89 6.91 17.55
CA GLU A 638 34.82 6.50 16.49
C GLU A 638 34.24 5.35 15.66
N GLN A 639 33.71 4.32 16.32
CA GLN A 639 33.05 3.19 15.65
C GLN A 639 31.81 3.64 14.87
N LEU A 640 31.04 4.58 15.43
CA LEU A 640 29.90 5.19 14.77
C LEU A 640 30.32 5.98 13.53
N THR A 641 31.45 6.71 13.60
CA THR A 641 32.00 7.45 12.46
C THR A 641 32.43 6.51 11.34
N ASN A 642 33.12 5.43 11.69
CA ASN A 642 33.49 4.40 10.72
C ASN A 642 32.26 3.76 10.07
N LEU A 643 31.25 3.41 10.88
CA LEU A 643 29.99 2.88 10.36
C LEU A 643 29.27 3.91 9.48
N GLY A 644 29.17 5.17 9.90
CA GLY A 644 28.55 6.24 9.12
C GLY A 644 29.22 6.42 7.76
N ASN A 645 30.56 6.40 7.71
CA ASN A 645 31.32 6.46 6.47
C ASN A 645 31.08 5.23 5.57
N GLU A 646 31.10 4.02 6.14
CA GLU A 646 30.81 2.77 5.42
C GLU A 646 29.40 2.78 4.80
N LEU A 647 28.42 3.28 5.55
CA LEU A 647 27.03 3.37 5.14
C LEU A 647 26.73 4.62 4.30
N GLY A 648 27.68 5.55 4.16
CA GLY A 648 27.52 6.84 3.49
C GLY A 648 26.42 7.71 4.11
N MET A 649 26.32 7.70 5.44
CA MET A 649 25.35 8.44 6.23
C MET A 649 26.01 9.59 7.00
N GLN A 650 25.33 10.73 7.05
CA GLN A 650 25.70 11.81 7.96
C GLN A 650 25.52 11.33 9.41
N ILE A 651 26.53 11.51 10.26
CA ILE A 651 26.44 11.22 11.70
C ILE A 651 26.21 12.50 12.51
N LYS A 652 25.82 12.36 13.78
CA LYS A 652 25.74 13.49 14.72
C LYS A 652 27.07 14.25 14.80
N GLU A 653 27.00 15.57 14.89
CA GLU A 653 28.17 16.43 14.99
C GLU A 653 28.68 16.51 16.43
N LYS A 654 29.98 16.29 16.65
CA LYS A 654 30.66 16.59 17.91
C LYS A 654 31.15 18.05 17.88
N ALA A 655 30.49 18.92 18.64
CA ALA A 655 30.79 20.35 18.66
C ALA A 655 31.96 20.69 19.59
N PHE A 656 31.99 20.10 20.79
CA PHE A 656 33.00 20.41 21.79
C PHE A 656 33.49 19.15 22.51
N THR A 657 34.72 19.21 23.01
CA THR A 657 35.26 18.24 23.97
C THR A 657 35.95 19.03 25.07
N PHE A 658 35.56 18.78 26.31
CA PHE A 658 36.14 19.39 27.50
C PHE A 658 36.91 18.32 28.27
N ASN A 659 38.04 18.72 28.85
CA ASN A 659 38.89 17.81 29.64
C ASN A 659 38.77 18.08 31.15
N ALA A 660 38.16 19.20 31.54
CA ALA A 660 37.93 19.59 32.92
C ALA A 660 36.58 20.29 33.12
N TRP A 661 36.11 20.32 34.36
CA TRP A 661 34.82 20.92 34.74
C TRP A 661 34.79 22.42 34.50
N GLU A 662 35.89 23.11 34.82
CA GLU A 662 36.02 24.56 34.72
C GLU A 662 35.79 25.05 33.28
N GLU A 663 36.31 24.31 32.29
CA GLU A 663 36.12 24.60 30.86
C GLU A 663 34.64 24.46 30.45
N LEU A 664 33.99 23.39 30.91
CA LEU A 664 32.57 23.12 30.64
C LEU A 664 31.67 24.18 31.30
N GLU A 665 31.97 24.55 32.55
CA GLU A 665 31.23 25.55 33.33
C GLU A 665 31.37 26.94 32.71
N GLU A 666 32.58 27.35 32.31
CA GLU A 666 32.80 28.62 31.63
C GLU A 666 32.02 28.70 30.31
N TRP A 667 32.08 27.62 29.51
CA TRP A 667 31.31 27.54 28.27
C TRP A 667 29.80 27.60 28.53
N TYR A 668 29.29 26.84 29.51
CA TYR A 668 27.86 26.78 29.82
C TYR A 668 27.34 28.16 30.26
N ASN A 669 28.07 28.86 31.12
CA ASN A 669 27.72 30.20 31.60
C ASN A 669 27.60 31.24 30.47
N LYS A 670 28.35 31.06 29.38
CA LYS A 670 28.23 31.87 28.15
C LYS A 670 27.02 31.41 27.33
N ALA A 671 26.89 30.11 27.10
CA ALA A 671 25.84 29.52 26.26
C ALA A 671 24.42 29.74 26.81
N GLU A 672 24.23 29.73 28.14
CA GLU A 672 22.93 29.99 28.78
C GLU A 672 22.44 31.44 28.60
N LYS A 673 23.33 32.37 28.23
CA LYS A 673 23.00 33.78 27.98
C LYS A 673 22.94 34.12 26.50
N ASP A 674 23.43 33.23 25.64
CA ASP A 674 23.52 33.46 24.20
C ASP A 674 22.19 33.14 23.50
N PHE A 675 21.43 34.19 23.17
CA PHE A 675 20.23 34.06 22.35
C PHE A 675 20.51 34.03 20.85
N SER A 676 21.73 34.39 20.41
CA SER A 676 22.07 34.43 18.99
C SER A 676 22.24 33.02 18.41
N ASN A 677 22.58 32.04 19.24
CA ASN A 677 22.71 30.65 18.83
C ASN A 677 21.34 30.00 18.58
N GLN A 678 21.08 29.66 17.31
CA GLN A 678 19.81 29.12 16.85
C GLN A 678 19.74 27.58 16.87
N LEU A 679 20.63 26.90 17.58
CA LEU A 679 20.54 25.45 17.78
C LEU A 679 19.49 25.09 18.85
N GLU A 680 18.95 23.86 18.82
CA GLU A 680 18.13 23.38 19.94
C GLU A 680 18.97 23.27 21.22
N GLY A 681 20.19 22.77 21.07
CA GLY A 681 21.20 22.73 22.11
C GLY A 681 22.15 21.55 21.90
N TYR A 682 22.54 20.89 22.99
CA TYR A 682 23.56 19.86 22.96
C TYR A 682 23.17 18.64 23.78
N VAL A 683 23.60 17.46 23.33
CA VAL A 683 23.63 16.22 24.12
C VAL A 683 25.03 16.09 24.70
N LEU A 684 25.12 16.06 26.03
CA LEU A 684 26.36 15.90 26.76
C LEU A 684 26.56 14.42 27.06
N GLU A 685 27.74 13.89 26.76
CA GLU A 685 28.15 12.52 27.05
C GLU A 685 29.52 12.53 27.75
N ASP A 686 29.60 11.87 28.90
CA ASP A 686 30.84 11.73 29.67
C ASP A 686 31.65 10.49 29.27
N LYS A 687 32.84 10.31 29.84
CA LYS A 687 33.74 9.18 29.54
C LYS A 687 33.12 7.80 29.81
N ASN A 688 32.21 7.70 30.78
CA ASN A 688 31.53 6.45 31.15
C ASN A 688 30.19 6.26 30.42
N GLY A 689 29.83 7.17 29.51
CA GLY A 689 28.59 7.10 28.76
C GLY A 689 27.36 7.60 29.51
N PHE A 690 27.54 8.38 30.58
CA PHE A 690 26.44 9.15 31.17
C PHE A 690 25.98 10.23 30.19
N ILE A 691 24.65 10.32 29.97
CA ILE A 691 24.07 11.23 28.98
C ILE A 691 23.09 12.19 29.66
N THR A 692 23.24 13.48 29.37
CA THR A 692 22.25 14.53 29.68
C THR A 692 22.10 15.46 28.48
N LYS A 693 21.22 16.45 28.57
CA LYS A 693 21.04 17.44 27.48
C LYS A 693 20.87 18.86 27.99
N ILE A 694 21.39 19.77 27.20
CA ILE A 694 21.34 21.21 27.42
C ILE A 694 20.51 21.80 26.28
N LYS A 695 19.57 22.69 26.61
CA LYS A 695 18.78 23.41 25.61
C LYS A 695 19.10 24.88 25.67
N LEU A 696 19.30 25.48 24.52
CA LEU A 696 19.73 26.87 24.44
C LEU A 696 18.56 27.84 24.59
N PRO A 697 18.85 29.10 24.98
CA PRO A 697 17.82 30.12 25.22
C PRO A 697 16.90 30.37 24.02
N TYR A 698 17.46 30.40 22.80
CA TYR A 698 16.70 30.61 21.57
C TYR A 698 15.58 29.56 21.40
N TYR A 699 15.94 28.28 21.49
CA TYR A 699 15.00 27.18 21.37
C TYR A 699 13.97 27.18 22.48
N ASN A 700 14.40 27.34 23.74
CA ASN A 700 13.50 27.34 24.88
C ASN A 700 12.45 28.45 24.75
N PHE A 701 12.87 29.64 24.32
CA PHE A 701 11.97 30.76 24.08
C PHE A 701 10.95 30.47 22.98
N TRP A 702 11.38 30.01 21.80
CA TRP A 702 10.44 29.76 20.69
C TRP A 702 9.53 28.57 20.92
N LYS A 703 10.02 27.54 21.62
CA LYS A 703 9.19 26.43 22.07
C LYS A 703 8.10 26.91 23.04
N TRP A 704 8.46 27.79 23.97
CA TRP A 704 7.51 28.40 24.89
C TRP A 704 6.48 29.27 24.14
N MET A 705 6.93 30.14 23.23
CA MET A 705 6.05 30.97 22.40
C MET A 705 5.07 30.13 21.57
N ARG A 706 5.50 28.99 21.01
CA ARG A 706 4.58 28.07 20.32
C ARG A 706 3.45 27.60 21.23
N SER A 707 3.76 27.21 22.47
CA SER A 707 2.75 26.81 23.45
C SER A 707 1.82 27.96 23.85
N GLU A 708 2.30 29.21 23.90
CA GLU A 708 1.46 30.38 24.15
C GLU A 708 0.55 30.73 22.95
N VAL A 709 1.05 30.57 21.72
CA VAL A 709 0.24 30.68 20.49
C VAL A 709 -0.88 29.64 20.47
N GLU A 710 -0.57 28.38 20.78
CA GLU A 710 -1.57 27.30 20.87
C GLU A 710 -2.66 27.60 21.93
N LYS A 711 -2.33 28.29 23.01
CA LYS A 711 -3.32 28.78 24.00
C LYS A 711 -4.22 29.83 23.38
N ILE A 712 -3.63 30.84 22.73
CA ILE A 712 -4.39 31.92 22.05
C ILE A 712 -5.36 31.34 21.02
N ASP A 713 -4.93 30.37 20.22
CA ASP A 713 -5.77 29.71 19.22
C ASP A 713 -6.96 28.99 19.84
N LYS A 714 -6.78 28.37 21.01
CA LYS A 714 -7.85 27.75 21.82
C LYS A 714 -8.70 28.75 22.61
N GLY A 715 -8.47 30.05 22.45
CA GLY A 715 -9.19 31.11 23.18
C GLY A 715 -8.74 31.30 24.63
N ILE A 716 -7.57 30.76 24.99
CA ILE A 716 -6.98 30.89 26.33
C ILE A 716 -5.97 32.05 26.32
N GLU A 717 -6.01 32.89 27.35
CA GLU A 717 -5.05 33.99 27.51
C GLU A 717 -3.62 33.49 27.76
N PRO A 718 -2.59 34.19 27.22
CA PRO A 718 -1.20 33.87 27.53
C PRO A 718 -0.88 33.97 29.02
N SER A 719 0.13 33.23 29.44
CA SER A 719 0.67 33.29 30.80
C SER A 719 1.20 34.68 31.16
N LYS A 720 1.05 35.09 32.43
CA LYS A 720 1.61 36.35 32.94
C LYS A 720 3.12 36.44 32.72
N GLU A 721 3.82 35.31 32.84
CA GLU A 721 5.25 35.20 32.55
C GLU A 721 5.59 35.58 31.11
N ALA A 722 4.75 35.18 30.14
CA ALA A 722 4.94 35.50 28.72
C ALA A 722 4.73 36.97 28.43
N LEU A 723 3.77 37.59 29.12
CA LEU A 723 3.47 39.02 28.99
C LEU A 723 4.49 39.90 29.72
N ASN A 724 5.15 39.39 30.76
CA ASN A 724 6.23 40.10 31.45
C ASN A 724 7.58 39.97 30.74
N ASN A 725 7.71 39.05 29.77
CA ASN A 725 8.90 38.95 28.93
C ASN A 725 8.79 39.93 27.76
N SER A 726 9.65 40.94 27.69
CA SER A 726 9.60 42.01 26.66
C SER A 726 9.48 41.48 25.21
N ARG A 727 10.25 40.43 24.85
CA ARG A 727 10.18 39.83 23.51
C ARG A 727 8.90 39.03 23.32
N GLY A 728 8.49 38.26 24.34
CA GLY A 728 7.26 37.47 24.32
C GLY A 728 6.01 38.33 24.20
N GLU A 729 5.91 39.39 25.00
CA GLU A 729 4.81 40.35 24.96
C GLU A 729 4.64 40.96 23.57
N THR A 730 5.75 41.40 22.97
CA THR A 730 5.74 42.02 21.63
C THR A 730 5.27 41.03 20.56
N PHE A 731 5.78 39.80 20.59
CA PHE A 731 5.40 38.75 19.65
C PHE A 731 3.92 38.35 19.80
N LEU A 732 3.45 38.15 21.03
CA LEU A 732 2.08 37.71 21.30
C LEU A 732 1.05 38.81 21.00
N LYS A 733 1.39 40.09 21.25
CA LYS A 733 0.55 41.23 20.83
C LYS A 733 0.42 41.31 19.31
N TRP A 734 1.54 41.17 18.58
CA TRP A 734 1.54 41.11 17.11
C TRP A 734 0.69 39.94 16.57
N TYR A 735 0.81 38.76 17.21
CA TYR A 735 0.04 37.58 16.82
C TYR A 735 -1.47 37.78 17.06
N LYS A 736 -1.87 38.28 18.24
CA LYS A 736 -3.27 38.58 18.56
C LYS A 736 -3.90 39.56 17.56
N GLY A 737 -3.17 40.60 17.16
CA GLY A 737 -3.65 41.61 16.20
C GLY A 737 -3.89 41.08 14.78
N SER A 738 -3.34 39.92 14.43
CA SER A 738 -3.41 39.33 13.08
C SER A 738 -3.99 37.91 13.03
N LYS A 739 -4.60 37.46 14.14
CA LYS A 739 -5.04 36.08 14.40
C LYS A 739 -5.85 35.44 13.28
N HIS A 740 -6.82 36.16 12.69
CA HIS A 740 -7.71 35.61 11.66
C HIS A 740 -7.00 35.24 10.34
N LYS A 741 -5.81 35.78 10.06
CA LYS A 741 -5.03 35.48 8.85
C LYS A 741 -3.93 34.43 9.06
N LYS A 742 -3.60 34.10 10.32
CA LYS A 742 -2.37 33.36 10.70
C LYS A 742 -2.61 32.11 11.56
N MET A 743 -3.87 31.73 11.72
CA MET A 743 -4.27 30.54 12.49
C MET A 743 -3.75 29.27 11.81
N ASN A 744 -3.26 28.30 12.60
CA ASN A 744 -2.70 27.02 12.15
C ASN A 744 -1.35 27.08 11.38
N GLN A 745 -0.65 28.22 11.37
CA GLN A 745 0.72 28.29 10.85
C GLN A 745 1.73 27.76 11.89
N ASP A 746 2.85 27.21 11.41
CA ASP A 746 3.94 26.75 12.27
C ASP A 746 4.72 27.94 12.87
N ILE A 747 5.42 27.68 13.98
CA ILE A 747 6.13 28.73 14.72
C ILE A 747 7.28 29.36 13.93
N ILE A 748 7.89 28.64 12.97
CA ILE A 748 8.99 29.17 12.16
C ILE A 748 8.44 30.20 11.18
N THR A 749 7.33 29.89 10.52
CA THR A 749 6.61 30.83 9.65
C THR A 749 6.19 32.08 10.42
N LEU A 750 5.54 31.92 11.57
CA LEU A 750 5.12 33.04 12.42
C LEU A 750 6.30 33.90 12.87
N ARG A 751 7.41 33.27 13.28
CA ARG A 751 8.64 33.96 13.67
C ARG A 751 9.21 34.80 12.53
N LYS A 752 9.27 34.25 11.31
CA LYS A 752 9.77 34.97 10.12
C LYS A 752 8.91 36.16 9.79
N GLU A 753 7.59 35.99 9.78
CA GLU A 753 6.68 37.09 9.52
C GLU A 753 6.78 38.17 10.59
N PHE A 754 6.89 37.80 11.87
CA PHE A 754 7.06 38.74 12.96
C PHE A 754 8.30 39.63 12.79
N TYR A 755 9.41 39.04 12.37
CA TYR A 755 10.62 39.82 12.10
C TYR A 755 10.51 40.64 10.82
N ARG A 756 9.86 40.13 9.76
CA ARG A 756 9.64 40.87 8.52
C ARG A 756 8.75 42.09 8.73
N ASP A 757 7.68 41.97 9.51
CA ASP A 757 6.71 43.06 9.75
C ASP A 757 7.27 44.15 10.69
N ARG A 758 8.49 43.97 11.22
CA ARG A 758 9.20 44.95 12.08
C ARG A 758 10.42 45.59 11.40
N ILE A 759 10.75 45.17 10.18
CA ILE A 759 11.67 45.85 9.26
C ILE A 759 10.83 46.78 8.39
#